data_AF-A0AA43TJZ4-F1
#
_entry.id   AF-A0AA43TJZ4-F1
#
_cell.length_a   1.000
_cell.length_b   1.000
_cell.length_c   1.000
_cell.angle_alpha   90.00
_cell.angle_beta   90.00
_cell.angle_gamma   90.00
#
_symmetry.space_group_name_H-M   'P 1'
#
loop_
_entity.id
_entity.type
_entity.pdbx_description
1 polymer ?
#
loop_
_entity_poly.entity_id
_entity_poly.type
_entity_poly.pdbx_seq_one_letter_code
_entity_poly.pdbx_strand_id
1 'polypeptide(L)'
;MNDHQQWLQDNNAYLRDALKWLHLRLERLIAERGPVPADDNGKTNWFKRSYSPPSEKNDKAEKDKAIAAIAKKLTAAEAAEPPPALLILSRQLGLTRFEQDILLLCTAMELDGKTAALCAKAQDNPYKPYPTFSLALTLFEQPAWDALSSNRPLRYWRLVEINQPGAEPLTTSALRADERIVNYLVEPKQRLDDRLLPFVVPLAIADTDTTTLSPSQLETAQALRHYLDLHSNNAGQYCLIQLTGADPQAKWVITAHALSPLGLQIIRFPLEALPTQTGELENFLRLWGRECLLLPLAFYLDAHQADDASIAATTVLQRLLSGFGGIVVLGTRDLRPEFDSLTLEINKPTASEQQTAWHDALAPSSGELAARLAGQFNLNLAVIKQIANAALAEQPEPADLQPSIWQACLIKTSPRLDQLAQRLDAKARWEHLVLPKEPMALLRQITDQVGQRSKVYNDWGFLAKMNRGLGLSVLFAGESGTGKTMAAEVIANALGLHLYRIDLAAVVSKYIGETEKNLRRLFDAAEDGGALLFFDEADALFGKRSEVKDSHDRYANIEINYLLQRIESYRGLAILATNMKSALDQAFMRRLRFIVNFPFPGATERGDLWRKVFPPETPVGELDYQHLARFNLTGGSIHNIALNAAFLAARADSPKVTMALIFEAMHSEFRKLDKPVNEAEFRIVEIAGAKS
;
A
#
# COMPACT_ATOMS: atom_id res chain seq x y z
N MET A 1 40.57 19.54 8.45
CA MET A 1 39.40 20.00 7.67
C MET A 1 38.77 18.76 7.08
N ASN A 2 37.44 18.60 7.15
CA ASN A 2 36.77 17.45 6.53
C ASN A 2 37.06 17.47 5.00
N ASP A 3 37.32 16.33 4.36
CA ASP A 3 37.66 16.26 2.92
C ASP A 3 36.61 16.97 2.05
N HIS A 4 35.34 16.89 2.45
CA HIS A 4 34.24 17.64 1.81
C HIS A 4 34.38 19.17 1.94
N GLN A 5 34.84 19.68 3.09
CA GLN A 5 35.05 21.11 3.28
C GLN A 5 36.21 21.64 2.46
N GLN A 6 37.28 20.85 2.32
CA GLN A 6 38.41 21.18 1.45
C GLN A 6 37.96 21.24 0.00
N TRP A 7 37.26 20.20 -0.48
CA TRP A 7 36.73 20.18 -1.84
C TRP A 7 35.77 21.35 -2.12
N LEU A 8 34.91 21.72 -1.17
CA LEU A 8 33.99 22.86 -1.31
C LEU A 8 34.74 24.19 -1.46
N GLN A 9 35.87 24.37 -0.77
CA GLN A 9 36.71 25.55 -0.92
C GLN A 9 37.35 25.60 -2.32
N ASP A 10 37.84 24.46 -2.81
CA ASP A 10 38.44 24.34 -4.14
C ASP A 10 37.39 24.57 -5.25
N ASN A 11 36.18 24.04 -5.08
CA ASN A 11 35.03 24.29 -5.97
C ASN A 11 34.68 25.79 -6.03
N ASN A 12 34.61 26.46 -4.89
CA ASN A 12 34.32 27.89 -4.83
C ASN A 12 35.47 28.77 -5.36
N ALA A 13 36.72 28.29 -5.28
CA ALA A 13 37.85 28.93 -5.94
C ALA A 13 37.75 28.80 -7.47
N TYR A 14 37.44 27.60 -7.97
CA TYR A 14 37.20 27.36 -9.40
C TYR A 14 36.09 28.25 -9.94
N LEU A 15 34.94 28.33 -9.25
CA LEU A 15 33.81 29.15 -9.69
C LEU A 15 34.19 30.64 -9.76
N ARG A 16 34.93 31.17 -8.78
CA ARG A 16 35.43 32.56 -8.81
C ARG A 16 36.37 32.81 -9.99
N ASP A 17 37.30 31.90 -10.26
CA ASP A 17 38.21 32.02 -11.40
C ASP A 17 37.45 31.91 -12.74
N ALA A 18 36.42 31.06 -12.82
CA ALA A 18 35.58 30.89 -14.00
C ALA A 18 34.74 32.15 -14.29
N LEU A 19 34.14 32.76 -13.26
CA LEU A 19 33.43 34.04 -13.39
C LEU A 19 34.37 35.17 -13.84
N LYS A 20 35.58 35.23 -13.28
CA LYS A 20 36.59 36.23 -13.68
C LYS A 20 37.03 36.03 -15.14
N TRP A 21 37.22 34.78 -15.57
CA TRP A 21 37.53 34.45 -16.97
C TRP A 21 36.41 34.91 -17.91
N LEU A 22 35.16 34.67 -17.53
CA LEU A 22 33.99 35.09 -18.30
C LEU A 22 33.87 36.61 -18.42
N HIS A 23 34.07 37.35 -17.31
CA HIS A 23 34.06 38.81 -17.32
C HIS A 23 35.11 39.40 -18.24
N LEU A 24 36.34 38.88 -18.21
CA LEU A 24 37.41 39.33 -19.12
C LEU A 24 37.05 39.08 -20.59
N ARG A 25 36.37 37.97 -20.91
CA ARG A 25 35.88 37.73 -22.28
C ARG A 25 34.80 38.73 -22.69
N LEU A 26 33.85 39.05 -21.81
CA LEU A 26 32.83 40.07 -22.07
C LEU A 26 33.47 41.46 -22.27
N GLU A 27 34.42 41.84 -21.41
CA GLU A 27 35.17 43.10 -21.52
C GLU A 27 36.00 43.18 -22.81
N ARG A 28 36.62 42.08 -23.22
CA ARG A 28 37.32 41.98 -24.51
C ARG A 28 36.35 42.20 -25.67
N LEU A 29 35.18 41.55 -25.66
CA LEU A 29 34.18 41.70 -26.71
C LEU A 29 33.64 43.14 -26.79
N ILE A 30 33.45 43.80 -25.63
CA ILE A 30 33.07 45.22 -25.57
C ILE A 30 34.17 46.10 -26.20
N ALA A 31 35.44 45.84 -25.89
CA ALA A 31 36.57 46.58 -26.46
C ALA A 31 36.71 46.38 -27.98
N GLU A 32 36.34 45.21 -28.51
CA GLU A 32 36.38 44.92 -29.95
C GLU A 32 35.31 45.68 -30.77
N ARG A 33 34.19 46.06 -30.16
CA ARG A 33 33.11 46.80 -30.83
C ARG A 33 33.36 48.31 -30.95
N GLY A 34 34.25 48.88 -30.15
CA GLY A 34 34.56 50.32 -30.13
C GLY A 34 33.42 51.19 -29.54
N PRO A 35 33.66 52.49 -29.26
CA PRO A 35 32.63 53.37 -28.70
C PRO A 35 31.53 53.69 -29.74
N VAL A 36 30.28 53.68 -29.28
CA VAL A 36 29.09 54.15 -30.03
C VAL A 36 29.30 55.62 -30.42
N PRO A 37 29.04 56.06 -31.68
CA PRO A 37 29.03 57.47 -32.01
C PRO A 37 27.93 58.15 -31.20
N ALA A 38 28.28 59.14 -30.37
CA ALA A 38 27.29 59.98 -29.74
C ALA A 38 26.43 60.67 -30.82
N ASP A 39 25.11 60.73 -30.62
CA ASP A 39 24.16 61.45 -31.47
C ASP A 39 24.71 62.84 -31.80
N ASP A 40 25.19 63.01 -33.05
CA ASP A 40 25.69 64.27 -33.55
C ASP A 40 24.50 65.09 -34.03
N ASN A 41 23.98 65.92 -33.13
CA ASN A 41 23.14 67.05 -33.48
C ASN A 41 23.99 68.03 -34.31
N GLY A 42 24.05 67.76 -35.62
CA GLY A 42 24.36 68.69 -36.70
C GLY A 42 25.50 69.67 -36.46
N LYS A 43 26.71 69.31 -36.89
CA LYS A 43 27.61 70.19 -37.65
C LYS A 43 28.72 69.41 -38.34
N THR A 44 28.64 69.40 -39.66
CA THR A 44 29.64 68.93 -40.62
C THR A 44 31.08 69.34 -40.24
N ASN A 45 31.99 68.36 -40.15
CA ASN A 45 33.41 68.63 -40.25
C ASN A 45 34.14 67.52 -41.03
N TRP A 46 34.53 67.86 -42.26
CA TRP A 46 35.02 66.98 -43.33
C TRP A 46 36.51 66.62 -43.25
N PHE A 47 37.14 66.69 -42.08
CA PHE A 47 38.54 66.30 -41.92
C PHE A 47 38.79 65.61 -40.57
N LYS A 48 38.93 64.28 -40.57
CA LYS A 48 39.82 63.57 -39.63
C LYS A 48 40.26 62.22 -40.21
N ARG A 49 41.55 62.16 -40.55
CA ARG A 49 42.36 60.97 -40.86
C ARG A 49 42.18 59.89 -39.80
N SER A 50 42.15 58.63 -40.24
CA SER A 50 42.26 57.42 -39.42
C SER A 50 43.46 57.50 -38.48
N TYR A 51 43.20 57.59 -37.18
CA TYR A 51 44.20 57.44 -36.14
C TYR A 51 43.60 56.51 -35.07
N SER A 52 43.96 55.22 -35.10
CA SER A 52 43.73 54.32 -33.96
C SER A 52 44.81 54.60 -32.92
N PRO A 53 44.49 54.90 -31.65
CA PRO A 53 45.50 55.16 -30.64
C PRO A 53 46.28 53.87 -30.31
N PRO A 54 47.58 53.95 -29.95
CA PRO A 54 48.37 52.80 -29.48
C PRO A 54 47.82 52.12 -28.21
N SER A 55 46.98 52.80 -27.42
CA SER A 55 46.47 52.33 -26.13
C SER A 55 45.42 51.21 -26.24
N GLU A 56 44.59 51.20 -27.29
CA GLU A 56 43.54 50.17 -27.46
C GLU A 56 44.12 48.80 -27.84
N LYS A 57 45.21 48.78 -28.61
CA LYS A 57 45.93 47.54 -28.95
C LYS A 57 46.63 46.93 -27.73
N ASN A 58 47.11 47.76 -26.81
CA ASN A 58 47.79 47.32 -25.59
C ASN A 58 46.80 46.72 -24.58
N ASP A 59 45.64 47.36 -24.38
CA ASP A 59 44.58 46.86 -23.49
C ASP A 59 44.00 45.52 -23.97
N LYS A 60 43.85 45.33 -25.29
CA LYS A 60 43.41 44.05 -25.87
C LYS A 60 44.42 42.92 -25.65
N ALA A 61 45.71 43.16 -25.90
CA ALA A 61 46.75 42.16 -25.71
C ALA A 61 46.95 41.77 -24.24
N GLU A 62 46.80 42.72 -23.32
CA GLU A 62 46.83 42.47 -21.87
C GLU A 62 45.64 41.61 -21.41
N LYS A 63 44.42 41.91 -21.90
CA LYS A 63 43.22 41.10 -21.64
C LYS A 63 43.35 39.69 -22.18
N ASP A 64 43.86 39.52 -23.39
CA ASP A 64 44.10 38.18 -23.99
C ASP A 64 45.08 37.35 -23.17
N LYS A 65 46.15 37.97 -22.67
CA LYS A 65 47.11 37.32 -21.78
C LYS A 65 46.48 36.96 -20.43
N ALA A 66 45.63 37.82 -19.87
CA ALA A 66 44.91 37.55 -18.63
C ALA A 66 43.89 36.41 -18.78
N ILE A 67 43.13 36.39 -19.90
CA ILE A 67 42.19 35.31 -20.25
C ILE A 67 42.95 33.99 -20.35
N ALA A 68 44.08 33.95 -21.07
CA ALA A 68 44.89 32.75 -21.23
C ALA A 68 45.49 32.27 -19.89
N ALA A 69 45.90 33.18 -19.01
CA ALA A 69 46.44 32.85 -17.70
C ALA A 69 45.39 32.19 -16.79
N ILE A 70 44.15 32.72 -16.76
CA ILE A 70 43.05 32.12 -15.99
C ILE A 70 42.58 30.82 -16.64
N ALA A 71 42.49 30.74 -17.96
CA ALA A 71 42.15 29.51 -18.67
C ALA A 71 43.09 28.36 -18.26
N LYS A 72 44.40 28.62 -18.17
CA LYS A 72 45.38 27.62 -17.69
C LYS A 72 45.13 27.18 -16.25
N LYS A 73 44.71 28.10 -15.36
CA LYS A 73 44.32 27.76 -13.98
C LYS A 73 43.07 26.89 -13.94
N LEU A 74 42.06 27.23 -14.74
CA LEU A 74 40.84 26.44 -14.86
C LEU A 74 41.16 25.03 -15.34
N THR A 75 41.93 24.86 -16.41
CA THR A 75 42.35 23.54 -16.91
C THR A 75 43.12 22.73 -15.87
N ALA A 76 43.95 23.37 -15.03
CA ALA A 76 44.64 22.68 -13.93
C ALA A 76 43.65 22.18 -12.85
N ALA A 77 42.66 23.00 -12.50
CA ALA A 77 41.60 22.61 -11.56
C ALA A 77 40.63 21.55 -12.14
N GLU A 78 40.47 21.49 -13.48
CA GLU A 78 39.67 20.46 -14.15
C GLU A 78 40.26 19.04 -14.00
N ALA A 79 41.56 18.95 -13.71
CA ALA A 79 42.28 17.69 -13.47
C ALA A 79 42.28 17.25 -11.99
N ALA A 80 41.66 18.01 -11.09
CA ALA A 80 41.55 17.63 -9.68
C ALA A 80 40.57 16.45 -9.48
N GLU A 81 40.80 15.65 -8.45
CA GLU A 81 39.92 14.56 -8.01
C GLU A 81 39.44 14.79 -6.56
N PRO A 82 38.12 14.96 -6.31
CA PRO A 82 37.05 15.08 -7.30
C PRO A 82 37.10 16.43 -8.06
N PRO A 83 36.64 16.48 -9.32
CA PRO A 83 36.63 17.71 -10.09
C PRO A 83 35.59 18.71 -9.55
N PRO A 84 35.65 20.00 -9.93
CA PRO A 84 34.63 20.99 -9.58
C PRO A 84 33.21 20.57 -10.00
N ALA A 85 32.20 21.05 -9.26
CA ALA A 85 30.79 20.69 -9.42
C ALA A 85 30.28 20.88 -10.86
N LEU A 86 30.69 21.95 -11.53
CA LEU A 86 30.33 22.22 -12.93
C LEU A 86 30.78 21.09 -13.86
N LEU A 87 31.98 20.54 -13.65
CA LEU A 87 32.49 19.44 -14.47
C LEU A 87 31.84 18.11 -14.11
N ILE A 88 31.57 17.86 -12.82
CA ILE A 88 30.81 16.69 -12.40
C ILE A 88 29.46 16.70 -13.12
N LEU A 89 28.73 17.82 -13.05
CA LEU A 89 27.44 17.99 -13.71
C LEU A 89 27.56 17.80 -15.23
N SER A 90 28.54 18.46 -15.86
CA SER A 90 28.72 18.35 -17.31
C SER A 90 29.02 16.91 -17.75
N ARG A 91 29.85 16.18 -17.01
CA ARG A 91 30.18 14.77 -17.31
C ARG A 91 28.97 13.87 -17.13
N GLN A 92 28.23 14.02 -16.03
CA GLN A 92 27.06 13.18 -15.73
C GLN A 92 25.89 13.43 -16.69
N LEU A 93 25.68 14.68 -17.11
CA LEU A 93 24.57 15.06 -17.99
C LEU A 93 24.93 15.15 -19.48
N GLY A 94 26.20 14.89 -19.82
CA GLY A 94 26.69 14.84 -21.21
C GLY A 94 26.80 16.19 -21.92
N LEU A 95 27.13 17.27 -21.19
CA LEU A 95 27.28 18.60 -21.78
C LEU A 95 28.57 18.69 -22.60
N THR A 96 28.48 19.33 -23.77
CA THR A 96 29.66 19.77 -24.52
C THR A 96 30.31 20.98 -23.86
N ARG A 97 31.53 21.32 -24.27
CA ARG A 97 32.21 22.50 -23.73
C ARG A 97 31.44 23.80 -23.97
N PHE A 98 30.85 23.94 -25.16
CA PHE A 98 30.04 25.12 -25.49
C PHE A 98 28.77 25.21 -24.62
N GLU A 99 28.12 24.09 -24.32
CA GLU A 99 26.96 24.06 -23.40
C GLU A 99 27.35 24.37 -21.95
N GLN A 100 28.50 23.86 -21.50
CA GLN A 100 29.07 24.19 -20.20
C GLN A 100 29.32 25.71 -20.09
N ASP A 101 29.89 26.32 -21.12
CA ASP A 101 30.18 27.75 -21.15
C ASP A 101 28.89 28.61 -21.17
N ILE A 102 27.85 28.17 -21.88
CA ILE A 102 26.51 28.79 -21.83
C ILE A 102 25.94 28.71 -20.40
N LEU A 103 26.01 27.55 -19.76
CA LEU A 103 25.52 27.36 -18.40
C LEU A 103 26.30 28.24 -17.41
N LEU A 104 27.62 28.36 -17.57
CA LEU A 104 28.45 29.26 -16.77
C LEU A 104 28.04 30.72 -16.95
N LEU A 105 27.79 31.17 -18.19
CA LEU A 105 27.31 32.52 -18.47
C LEU A 105 25.95 32.80 -17.81
N CYS A 106 25.03 31.84 -17.86
CA CYS A 106 23.73 31.94 -17.20
C CYS A 106 23.86 31.95 -15.67
N THR A 107 24.75 31.12 -15.12
CA THR A 107 25.00 31.05 -13.68
C THR A 107 25.66 32.33 -13.17
N ALA A 108 26.55 32.95 -13.96
CA ALA A 108 27.21 34.21 -13.62
C ALA A 108 26.21 35.36 -13.41
N MET A 109 25.05 35.31 -14.07
CA MET A 109 23.97 36.29 -13.91
C MET A 109 23.33 36.21 -12.52
N GLU A 110 23.26 35.01 -11.92
CA GLU A 110 22.66 34.80 -10.59
C GLU A 110 23.67 35.00 -9.45
N LEU A 111 24.97 34.81 -9.71
CA LEU A 111 26.02 34.82 -8.68
C LEU A 111 26.79 36.13 -8.56
N ASP A 112 26.82 36.96 -9.62
CA ASP A 112 27.61 38.19 -9.65
C ASP A 112 26.85 39.37 -10.27
N GLY A 113 26.77 40.47 -9.52
CA GLY A 113 26.04 41.67 -9.93
C GLY A 113 26.65 42.44 -11.10
N LYS A 114 27.91 42.18 -11.49
CA LYS A 114 28.54 42.88 -12.63
C LYS A 114 28.14 42.27 -13.97
N THR A 115 27.79 40.98 -14.00
CA THR A 115 27.46 40.24 -15.21
C THR A 115 26.36 40.91 -16.03
N ALA A 116 25.31 41.40 -15.38
CA ALA A 116 24.18 42.07 -16.05
C ALA A 116 24.63 43.29 -16.89
N ALA A 117 25.45 44.16 -16.28
CA ALA A 117 25.97 45.35 -16.93
C ALA A 117 26.94 45.02 -18.08
N LEU A 118 27.75 43.96 -17.91
CA LEU A 118 28.64 43.47 -18.96
C LEU A 118 27.85 42.86 -20.13
N CYS A 119 26.79 42.10 -19.88
CA CYS A 119 25.90 41.56 -20.92
C CYS A 119 25.22 42.66 -21.74
N ALA A 120 24.70 43.71 -21.09
CA ALA A 120 24.08 44.85 -21.78
C ALA A 120 25.06 45.57 -22.72
N LYS A 121 26.28 45.84 -22.23
CA LYS A 121 27.35 46.48 -23.01
C LYS A 121 27.85 45.58 -24.14
N ALA A 122 28.08 44.30 -23.86
CA ALA A 122 28.57 43.33 -24.85
C ALA A 122 27.58 43.10 -26.00
N GLN A 123 26.28 43.26 -25.73
CA GLN A 123 25.22 43.16 -26.73
C GLN A 123 24.88 44.49 -27.40
N ASP A 124 25.49 45.60 -26.98
CA ASP A 124 25.17 46.96 -27.41
C ASP A 124 23.67 47.30 -27.26
N ASN A 125 23.08 46.85 -26.14
CA ASN A 125 21.67 47.08 -25.87
C ASN A 125 21.41 47.16 -24.35
N PRO A 126 21.13 48.37 -23.80
CA PRO A 126 20.84 48.57 -22.39
C PRO A 126 19.64 47.76 -21.88
N TYR A 127 18.70 47.43 -22.77
CA TYR A 127 17.49 46.67 -22.45
C TYR A 127 17.71 45.15 -22.48
N LYS A 128 18.93 44.68 -22.76
CA LYS A 128 19.32 43.27 -22.71
C LYS A 128 20.42 42.99 -21.67
N PRO A 129 20.18 43.26 -20.37
CA PRO A 129 21.14 43.04 -19.30
C PRO A 129 21.24 41.56 -18.88
N TYR A 130 21.06 40.63 -19.82
CA TYR A 130 20.95 39.20 -19.57
C TYR A 130 21.68 38.40 -20.66
N PRO A 131 22.12 37.16 -20.35
CA PRO A 131 22.64 36.24 -21.34
C PRO A 131 21.63 35.95 -22.46
N THR A 132 22.11 35.89 -23.70
CA THR A 132 21.34 35.42 -24.86
C THR A 132 22.16 34.42 -25.65
N PHE A 133 21.51 33.59 -26.46
CA PHE A 133 22.24 32.62 -27.29
C PHE A 133 23.12 33.31 -28.32
N SER A 134 22.67 34.44 -28.88
CA SER A 134 23.46 35.27 -29.80
C SER A 134 24.74 35.80 -29.15
N LEU A 135 24.68 36.20 -27.88
CA LEU A 135 25.86 36.59 -27.11
C LEU A 135 26.81 35.39 -26.94
N ALA A 136 26.30 34.23 -26.55
CA ALA A 136 27.12 33.02 -26.36
C ALA A 136 27.83 32.57 -27.65
N LEU A 137 27.15 32.60 -28.80
CA LEU A 137 27.71 32.28 -30.12
C LEU A 137 28.87 33.21 -30.51
N THR A 138 28.88 34.44 -30.00
CA THR A 138 29.94 35.43 -30.25
C THR A 138 31.07 35.33 -29.22
N LEU A 139 30.73 34.99 -27.97
CA LEU A 139 31.63 35.04 -26.83
C LEU A 139 32.55 33.81 -26.72
N PHE A 140 32.06 32.63 -27.11
CA PHE A 140 32.75 31.35 -26.92
C PHE A 140 33.31 30.77 -28.21
N GLU A 141 34.32 29.91 -28.05
CA GLU A 141 34.95 29.21 -29.17
C GLU A 141 34.12 27.97 -29.56
N GLN A 142 34.15 27.58 -30.83
CA GLN A 142 33.43 26.41 -31.36
C GLN A 142 31.90 26.45 -31.12
N PRO A 143 31.19 27.46 -31.67
CA PRO A 143 29.74 27.58 -31.49
C PRO A 143 28.99 26.38 -32.06
N ALA A 144 28.06 25.83 -31.26
CA ALA A 144 27.15 24.76 -31.67
C ALA A 144 25.71 25.30 -31.75
N TRP A 145 25.19 25.43 -32.97
CA TRP A 145 23.85 25.99 -33.23
C TRP A 145 22.72 25.16 -32.65
N ASP A 146 22.94 23.85 -32.49
CA ASP A 146 21.96 22.93 -31.94
C ASP A 146 21.89 22.96 -30.41
N ALA A 147 22.82 23.63 -29.69
CA ALA A 147 22.93 23.59 -28.22
C ALA A 147 21.64 23.93 -27.45
N LEU A 148 20.73 24.72 -28.04
CA LEU A 148 19.40 25.03 -27.49
C LEU A 148 18.26 24.24 -28.14
N SER A 149 18.54 23.09 -28.74
CA SER A 149 17.52 22.15 -29.21
C SER A 149 16.88 21.43 -28.03
N SER A 150 15.62 21.02 -28.15
CA SER A 150 14.85 20.42 -27.05
C SER A 150 15.40 19.09 -26.53
N ASN A 151 16.17 18.38 -27.34
CA ASN A 151 16.83 17.10 -27.02
C ASN A 151 18.26 17.27 -26.50
N ARG A 152 18.80 18.48 -26.48
CA ARG A 152 20.16 18.76 -25.99
C ARG A 152 20.16 18.98 -24.47
N PRO A 153 21.26 18.63 -23.77
CA PRO A 153 21.32 18.64 -22.30
C PRO A 153 20.79 19.90 -21.63
N LEU A 154 21.12 21.10 -22.15
CA LEU A 154 20.69 22.38 -21.55
C LEU A 154 19.17 22.50 -21.40
N ARG A 155 18.40 22.10 -22.43
CA ARG A 155 16.94 22.16 -22.41
C ARG A 155 16.30 20.86 -21.94
N TYR A 156 16.88 19.72 -22.32
CA TYR A 156 16.36 18.41 -21.97
C TYR A 156 16.35 18.22 -20.44
N TRP A 157 17.47 18.52 -19.77
CA TRP A 157 17.61 18.46 -18.31
C TRP A 157 17.16 19.74 -17.60
N ARG A 158 16.60 20.72 -18.33
CA ARG A 158 16.14 22.01 -17.79
C ARG A 158 17.22 22.70 -16.94
N LEU A 159 18.43 22.80 -17.48
CA LEU A 159 19.53 23.48 -16.81
C LEU A 159 19.44 25.00 -16.98
N VAL A 160 18.77 25.43 -18.05
CA VAL A 160 18.48 26.82 -18.34
C VAL A 160 17.00 27.02 -18.65
N GLU A 161 16.48 28.16 -18.20
CA GLU A 161 15.17 28.67 -18.56
C GLU A 161 15.31 29.70 -19.68
N ILE A 162 14.38 29.65 -20.63
CA ILE A 162 14.35 30.58 -21.76
C ILE A 162 13.10 31.43 -21.61
N ASN A 163 13.27 32.70 -21.27
CA ASN A 163 12.17 33.64 -21.19
C ASN A 163 11.95 34.28 -22.56
N GLN A 164 10.90 33.82 -23.26
CA GLN A 164 10.53 34.27 -24.60
C GLN A 164 9.21 35.07 -24.54
N PRO A 165 9.26 36.38 -24.22
CA PRO A 165 8.06 37.19 -24.22
C PRO A 165 7.57 37.43 -25.66
N GLY A 166 6.37 36.95 -25.99
CA GLY A 166 5.72 37.18 -27.28
C GLY A 166 6.39 36.46 -28.44
N ALA A 167 6.68 37.18 -29.53
CA ALA A 167 7.26 36.63 -30.76
C ALA A 167 8.79 36.84 -30.85
N GLU A 168 9.49 37.00 -29.73
CA GLU A 168 10.94 37.20 -29.74
C GLU A 168 11.69 35.94 -30.22
N PRO A 169 12.70 36.06 -31.11
CA PRO A 169 13.51 34.92 -31.53
C PRO A 169 14.24 34.24 -30.36
N LEU A 170 14.40 32.91 -30.46
CA LEU A 170 15.16 32.09 -29.51
C LEU A 170 16.59 32.61 -29.29
N THR A 171 17.21 33.13 -30.33
CA THR A 171 18.60 33.62 -30.29
C THR A 171 18.78 34.85 -29.40
N THR A 172 17.73 35.66 -29.24
CA THR A 172 17.79 36.95 -28.54
C THR A 172 17.01 36.99 -27.23
N SER A 173 16.25 35.93 -26.97
CA SER A 173 15.51 35.72 -25.72
C SER A 173 16.46 35.59 -24.52
N ALA A 174 15.97 35.97 -23.33
CA ALA A 174 16.76 35.88 -22.12
C ALA A 174 16.98 34.43 -21.70
N LEU A 175 18.24 34.07 -21.43
CA LEU A 175 18.64 32.79 -20.85
C LEU A 175 18.96 32.98 -19.37
N ARG A 176 18.40 32.10 -18.53
CA ARG A 176 18.62 32.09 -17.08
C ARG A 176 19.00 30.70 -16.62
N ALA A 177 19.90 30.56 -15.64
CA ALA A 177 20.20 29.26 -15.06
C ALA A 177 19.07 28.85 -14.10
N ASP A 178 18.73 27.56 -14.10
CA ASP A 178 17.74 27.01 -13.16
C ASP A 178 18.29 27.06 -11.72
N GLU A 179 17.47 27.51 -10.76
CA GLU A 179 17.88 27.74 -9.37
C GLU A 179 18.48 26.49 -8.71
N ARG A 180 17.91 25.30 -8.96
CA ARG A 180 18.42 24.03 -8.42
C ARG A 180 19.83 23.72 -8.92
N ILE A 181 20.17 24.16 -10.14
CA ILE A 181 21.49 23.99 -10.74
C ILE A 181 22.47 25.01 -10.18
N VAL A 182 22.06 26.28 -10.02
CA VAL A 182 22.89 27.30 -9.37
C VAL A 182 23.28 26.85 -7.95
N ASN A 183 22.30 26.36 -7.19
CA ASN A 183 22.53 25.82 -5.84
C ASN A 183 23.49 24.62 -5.86
N TYR A 184 23.36 23.70 -6.83
CA TYR A 184 24.28 22.58 -6.99
C TYR A 184 25.72 23.04 -7.25
N LEU A 185 25.91 24.08 -8.07
CA LEU A 185 27.25 24.54 -8.45
C LEU A 185 27.97 25.25 -7.30
N VAL A 186 27.24 25.96 -6.45
CA VAL A 186 27.80 26.69 -5.29
C VAL A 186 28.04 25.76 -4.11
N GLU A 187 27.02 24.98 -3.76
CA GLU A 187 27.07 24.08 -2.61
C GLU A 187 26.21 22.84 -2.91
N PRO A 188 26.81 21.81 -3.54
CA PRO A 188 26.10 20.58 -3.86
C PRO A 188 25.75 19.81 -2.59
N LYS A 189 24.67 20.24 -1.95
CA LYS A 189 23.99 19.51 -0.88
C LYS A 189 23.18 18.37 -1.49
N GLN A 190 23.02 17.30 -0.73
CA GLN A 190 22.12 16.19 -1.06
C GLN A 190 20.66 16.62 -0.83
N ARG A 191 20.17 17.55 -1.65
CA ARG A 191 18.77 18.00 -1.62
C ARG A 191 18.14 17.75 -2.99
N LEU A 192 16.99 17.08 -2.97
CA LEU A 192 16.17 16.87 -4.16
C LEU A 192 15.62 18.20 -4.70
N ASP A 193 15.36 18.27 -6.00
CA ASP A 193 14.64 19.41 -6.59
C ASP A 193 13.30 19.65 -5.88
N ASP A 194 13.03 20.90 -5.51
CA ASP A 194 11.82 21.29 -4.78
C ASP A 194 10.53 20.98 -5.57
N ARG A 195 10.60 20.95 -6.90
CA ARG A 195 9.48 20.57 -7.79
C ARG A 195 9.12 19.09 -7.69
N LEU A 196 10.02 18.24 -7.18
CA LEU A 196 9.78 16.82 -6.96
C LEU A 196 9.19 16.55 -5.57
N LEU A 197 9.38 17.45 -4.61
CA LEU A 197 8.91 17.26 -3.22
C LEU A 197 7.40 16.99 -3.08
N PRO A 198 6.49 17.60 -3.86
CA PRO A 198 5.05 17.32 -3.76
C PRO A 198 4.68 15.85 -4.03
N PHE A 199 5.54 15.13 -4.74
CA PHE A 199 5.33 13.73 -5.12
C PHE A 199 5.96 12.75 -4.12
N VAL A 200 6.80 13.24 -3.21
CA VAL A 200 7.54 12.42 -2.26
C VAL A 200 6.77 12.32 -0.95
N VAL A 201 6.65 11.11 -0.41
CA VAL A 201 6.15 10.93 0.96
C VAL A 201 7.31 11.25 1.93
N PRO A 202 7.12 12.18 2.88
CA PRO A 202 8.15 12.52 3.86
C PRO A 202 8.68 11.26 4.54
N LEU A 203 10.01 11.22 4.76
CA LEU A 203 10.64 10.25 5.64
C LEU A 203 10.11 10.47 7.06
N ALA A 204 9.00 9.79 7.40
CA ALA A 204 8.78 9.43 8.78
C ALA A 204 9.92 8.46 9.12
N ILE A 205 10.96 8.98 9.79
CA ILE A 205 11.94 8.14 10.46
C ILE A 205 11.12 7.31 11.44
N ALA A 206 10.84 6.10 11.01
CA ALA A 206 10.18 5.07 11.76
C ALA A 206 10.95 4.92 13.08
N ASP A 207 10.25 5.02 14.22
CA ASP A 207 10.79 4.64 15.52
C ASP A 207 11.57 3.33 15.36
N THR A 208 12.74 3.23 15.98
CA THR A 208 13.65 2.06 15.89
C THR A 208 12.96 0.71 16.19
N ASP A 209 11.81 0.72 16.86
CA ASP A 209 10.98 -0.46 17.13
C ASP A 209 10.15 -0.94 15.92
N THR A 210 9.85 -0.05 14.97
CA THR A 210 9.08 -0.37 13.75
C THR A 210 9.95 -0.83 12.57
N THR A 211 11.27 -0.87 12.75
CA THR A 211 12.25 -1.33 11.75
C THR A 211 12.80 -2.73 11.99
N THR A 212 12.34 -3.45 13.02
CA THR A 212 12.85 -4.80 13.29
C THR A 212 12.30 -5.83 12.29
N LEU A 213 13.19 -6.38 11.47
CA LEU A 213 12.92 -7.48 10.55
C LEU A 213 12.96 -8.83 11.29
N SER A 214 12.12 -9.78 10.87
CA SER A 214 12.27 -11.17 11.29
C SER A 214 13.47 -11.83 10.59
N PRO A 215 14.00 -12.96 11.08
CA PRO A 215 15.08 -13.69 10.42
C PRO A 215 14.84 -13.96 8.92
N SER A 216 13.66 -14.46 8.54
CA SER A 216 13.28 -14.69 7.13
C SER A 216 13.22 -13.40 6.30
N GLN A 217 12.75 -12.30 6.89
CA GLN A 217 12.75 -10.99 6.23
C GLN A 217 14.16 -10.42 6.10
N LEU A 218 15.03 -10.68 7.08
CA LEU A 218 16.45 -10.30 7.05
C LEU A 218 17.19 -11.08 5.96
N GLU A 219 16.95 -12.39 5.82
CA GLU A 219 17.47 -13.20 4.70
C GLU A 219 17.04 -12.61 3.35
N THR A 220 15.79 -12.18 3.24
CA THR A 220 15.29 -11.54 2.02
C THR A 220 15.98 -10.19 1.75
N ALA A 221 16.21 -9.38 2.79
CA ALA A 221 16.96 -8.12 2.67
C ALA A 221 18.42 -8.38 2.28
N GLN A 222 19.05 -9.43 2.80
CA GLN A 222 20.41 -9.84 2.45
C GLN A 222 20.48 -10.37 1.02
N ALA A 223 19.48 -11.12 0.56
CA ALA A 223 19.40 -11.58 -0.83
C ALA A 223 19.26 -10.40 -1.81
N LEU A 224 18.40 -9.43 -1.47
CA LEU A 224 18.29 -8.17 -2.23
C LEU A 224 19.63 -7.44 -2.28
N ARG A 225 20.30 -7.32 -1.13
CA ARG A 225 21.61 -6.67 -1.05
C ARG A 225 22.66 -7.38 -1.89
N HIS A 226 22.75 -8.69 -1.79
CA HIS A 226 23.70 -9.50 -2.55
C HIS A 226 23.49 -9.34 -4.06
N TYR A 227 22.23 -9.35 -4.50
CA TYR A 227 21.89 -9.08 -5.89
C TYR A 227 22.34 -7.68 -6.33
N LEU A 228 22.07 -6.66 -5.51
CA LEU A 228 22.51 -5.29 -5.80
C LEU A 228 24.04 -5.20 -5.88
N ASP A 229 24.80 -5.76 -4.95
CA ASP A 229 26.26 -5.70 -4.96
C ASP A 229 26.86 -6.35 -6.23
N LEU A 230 26.22 -7.40 -6.77
CA LEU A 230 26.65 -8.05 -8.01
C LEU A 230 26.35 -7.20 -9.26
N HIS A 231 25.30 -6.38 -9.24
CA HIS A 231 24.81 -5.64 -10.40
C HIS A 231 25.07 -4.12 -10.32
N SER A 232 25.47 -3.59 -9.16
CA SER A 232 25.69 -2.16 -8.91
C SER A 232 27.05 -1.65 -9.41
N ASN A 233 28.01 -2.54 -9.70
CA ASN A 233 29.32 -2.15 -10.24
C ASN A 233 29.25 -1.52 -11.64
N ASN A 234 28.12 -1.65 -12.34
CA ASN A 234 27.81 -0.87 -13.54
C ASN A 234 27.06 0.40 -13.13
N ALA A 235 27.79 1.40 -12.63
CA ALA A 235 27.25 2.70 -12.28
C ALA A 235 26.35 3.25 -13.42
N GLY A 236 25.05 3.39 -13.13
CA GLY A 236 24.05 3.90 -14.09
C GLY A 236 23.18 2.85 -14.79
N GLN A 237 23.39 1.55 -14.57
CA GLN A 237 22.53 0.53 -15.17
C GLN A 237 21.18 0.46 -14.43
N TYR A 238 20.10 0.58 -15.20
CA TYR A 238 18.73 0.44 -14.70
C TYR A 238 18.53 -0.94 -14.06
N CYS A 239 18.14 -0.96 -12.80
CA CYS A 239 17.91 -2.18 -12.04
C CYS A 239 16.52 -2.12 -11.41
N LEU A 240 15.61 -2.98 -11.88
CA LEU A 240 14.25 -3.09 -11.38
C LEU A 240 14.13 -4.28 -10.42
N ILE A 241 13.65 -4.01 -9.21
CA ILE A 241 13.31 -5.03 -8.21
C ILE A 241 11.82 -4.93 -7.91
N GLN A 242 11.11 -6.05 -7.94
CA GLN A 242 9.74 -6.18 -7.47
C GLN A 242 9.73 -6.83 -6.09
N LEU A 243 9.20 -6.10 -5.09
CA LEU A 243 8.85 -6.67 -3.80
C LEU A 243 7.34 -6.93 -3.77
N THR A 244 6.95 -8.19 -3.78
CA THR A 244 5.55 -8.62 -3.74
C THR A 244 5.14 -8.97 -2.30
N GLY A 245 3.85 -9.02 -2.01
CA GLY A 245 3.33 -9.40 -0.70
C GLY A 245 2.27 -8.45 -0.15
N ALA A 246 1.52 -8.96 0.84
CA ALA A 246 0.37 -8.28 1.43
C ALA A 246 0.75 -7.13 2.39
N ASP A 247 2.00 -7.05 2.85
CA ASP A 247 2.44 -6.06 3.83
C ASP A 247 3.31 -4.96 3.20
N PRO A 248 2.77 -3.75 2.96
CA PRO A 248 3.53 -2.63 2.42
C PRO A 248 4.61 -2.13 3.39
N GLN A 249 4.39 -2.22 4.70
CA GLN A 249 5.36 -1.75 5.68
C GLN A 249 6.60 -2.66 5.71
N ALA A 250 6.41 -3.99 5.69
CA ALA A 250 7.53 -4.93 5.62
C ALA A 250 8.40 -4.71 4.38
N LYS A 251 7.77 -4.51 3.20
CA LYS A 251 8.49 -4.21 1.96
C LYS A 251 9.36 -2.95 2.07
N TRP A 252 8.81 -1.89 2.68
CA TRP A 252 9.55 -0.65 2.91
C TRP A 252 10.75 -0.85 3.86
N VAL A 253 10.57 -1.55 4.99
CA VAL A 253 11.66 -1.79 5.94
C VAL A 253 12.76 -2.65 5.34
N ILE A 254 12.40 -3.68 4.57
CA ILE A 254 13.37 -4.53 3.83
C ILE A 254 14.17 -3.69 2.82
N THR A 255 13.49 -2.83 2.08
CA THR A 255 14.13 -1.89 1.13
C THR A 255 15.12 -0.98 1.87
N ALA A 256 14.67 -0.34 2.95
CA ALA A 256 15.50 0.54 3.76
C ALA A 256 16.75 -0.18 4.30
N HIS A 257 16.58 -1.40 4.82
CA HIS A 257 17.67 -2.20 5.36
C HIS A 257 18.68 -2.64 4.29
N ALA A 258 18.21 -3.08 3.13
CA ALA A 258 19.08 -3.54 2.05
C ALA A 258 19.88 -2.40 1.40
N LEU A 259 19.25 -1.23 1.21
CA LEU A 259 19.86 -0.11 0.49
C LEU A 259 20.64 0.87 1.39
N SER A 260 20.34 0.97 2.69
CA SER A 260 21.02 1.91 3.60
C SER A 260 22.55 1.80 3.59
N PRO A 261 23.17 0.61 3.59
CA PRO A 261 24.64 0.51 3.57
C PRO A 261 25.26 0.81 2.20
N LEU A 262 24.47 1.05 1.14
CA LEU A 262 24.99 1.53 -0.16
C LEU A 262 25.23 3.05 -0.16
N GLY A 263 24.89 3.76 0.93
CA GLY A 263 24.98 5.22 0.99
C GLY A 263 23.97 5.92 0.08
N LEU A 264 22.95 5.21 -0.40
CA LEU A 264 21.90 5.74 -1.24
C LEU A 264 20.82 6.40 -0.40
N GLN A 265 20.34 7.56 -0.86
CA GLN A 265 19.15 8.19 -0.33
C GLN A 265 17.91 7.59 -1.00
N ILE A 266 17.08 6.91 -0.21
CA ILE A 266 15.87 6.25 -0.70
C ILE A 266 14.71 7.25 -0.70
N ILE A 267 14.10 7.45 -1.85
CA ILE A 267 12.94 8.33 -2.01
C ILE A 267 11.70 7.48 -2.31
N ARG A 268 10.64 7.67 -1.52
CA ARG A 268 9.36 6.95 -1.66
C ARG A 268 8.34 7.79 -2.43
N PHE A 269 7.76 7.20 -3.46
CA PHE A 269 6.66 7.76 -4.24
C PHE A 269 5.46 6.82 -4.20
N PRO A 270 4.28 7.28 -3.78
CA PRO A 270 3.04 6.55 -4.00
C PRO A 270 2.64 6.72 -5.47
N LEU A 271 2.22 5.63 -6.11
CA LEU A 271 1.84 5.64 -7.52
C LEU A 271 0.74 6.68 -7.79
N GLU A 272 -0.16 6.88 -6.83
CA GLU A 272 -1.30 7.81 -6.92
C GLU A 272 -0.88 9.29 -6.91
N ALA A 273 0.31 9.61 -6.38
CA ALA A 273 0.81 10.98 -6.42
C ALA A 273 1.39 11.33 -7.81
N LEU A 274 1.75 10.35 -8.63
CA LEU A 274 2.46 10.62 -9.88
C LEU A 274 1.56 11.27 -10.94
N PRO A 275 2.10 12.17 -11.78
CA PRO A 275 1.32 12.82 -12.83
C PRO A 275 0.77 11.81 -13.84
N THR A 276 -0.51 11.88 -14.14
CA THR A 276 -1.17 11.03 -15.15
C THR A 276 -1.17 11.67 -16.54
N GLN A 277 -1.07 13.00 -16.62
CA GLN A 277 -0.99 13.71 -17.89
C GLN A 277 0.38 13.50 -18.54
N THR A 278 0.39 13.13 -19.82
CA THR A 278 1.61 12.84 -20.59
C THR A 278 2.68 13.93 -20.48
N GLY A 279 2.31 15.21 -20.64
CA GLY A 279 3.28 16.30 -20.62
C GLY A 279 3.89 16.56 -19.24
N GLU A 280 3.08 16.45 -18.18
CA GLU A 280 3.55 16.60 -16.80
C GLU A 280 4.44 15.42 -16.39
N LEU A 281 4.07 14.20 -16.81
CA LEU A 281 4.84 12.98 -16.57
C LEU A 281 6.22 13.03 -17.23
N GLU A 282 6.32 13.50 -18.47
CA GLU A 282 7.61 13.68 -19.13
C GLU A 282 8.50 14.71 -18.42
N ASN A 283 7.90 15.78 -17.92
CA ASN A 283 8.63 16.80 -17.16
C ASN A 283 9.14 16.24 -15.82
N PHE A 284 8.31 15.47 -15.13
CA PHE A 284 8.69 14.74 -13.92
C PHE A 284 9.85 13.79 -14.21
N LEU A 285 9.76 12.95 -15.24
CA LEU A 285 10.80 11.99 -15.62
C LEU A 285 12.14 12.66 -15.97
N ARG A 286 12.11 13.82 -16.64
CA ARG A 286 13.34 14.58 -16.95
C ARG A 286 13.99 15.16 -15.69
N LEU A 287 13.20 15.75 -14.80
CA LEU A 287 13.71 16.27 -13.52
C LEU A 287 14.28 15.12 -12.67
N TRP A 288 13.54 14.01 -12.57
CA TRP A 288 13.99 12.84 -11.82
C TRP A 288 15.26 12.23 -12.40
N GLY A 289 15.31 11.98 -13.71
CA GLY A 289 16.50 11.41 -14.36
C GLY A 289 17.74 12.27 -14.14
N ARG A 290 17.57 13.61 -14.13
CA ARG A 290 18.65 14.53 -13.76
C ARG A 290 19.09 14.34 -12.32
N GLU A 291 18.17 14.24 -11.36
CA GLU A 291 18.53 14.04 -9.96
C GLU A 291 19.22 12.69 -9.73
N CYS A 292 18.81 11.60 -10.40
CA CYS A 292 19.52 10.30 -10.33
C CYS A 292 20.98 10.37 -10.83
N LEU A 293 21.28 11.24 -11.79
CA LEU A 293 22.63 11.42 -12.31
C LEU A 293 23.49 12.32 -11.41
N LEU A 294 22.87 13.19 -10.61
CA LEU A 294 23.56 14.15 -9.74
C LEU A 294 23.65 13.70 -8.28
N LEU A 295 22.74 12.83 -7.83
CA LEU A 295 22.61 12.39 -6.44
C LEU A 295 22.59 10.85 -6.36
N PRO A 296 23.14 10.26 -5.28
CA PRO A 296 23.10 8.82 -5.04
C PRO A 296 21.70 8.39 -4.58
N LEU A 297 20.72 8.38 -5.48
CA LEU A 297 19.33 8.10 -5.16
C LEU A 297 18.93 6.66 -5.47
N ALA A 298 18.02 6.14 -4.66
CA ALA A 298 17.22 4.96 -4.98
C ALA A 298 15.74 5.30 -4.91
N PHE A 299 14.96 4.70 -5.80
CA PHE A 299 13.54 4.98 -5.94
C PHE A 299 12.72 3.81 -5.39
N TYR A 300 11.79 4.10 -4.49
CA TYR A 300 10.77 3.14 -4.05
C TYR A 300 9.39 3.60 -4.54
N LEU A 301 8.81 2.83 -5.45
CA LEU A 301 7.45 3.04 -5.94
C LEU A 301 6.47 2.18 -5.16
N ASP A 302 5.61 2.83 -4.38
CA ASP A 302 4.51 2.15 -3.70
C ASP A 302 3.32 2.02 -4.65
N ALA A 303 3.16 0.82 -5.20
CA ALA A 303 2.05 0.43 -6.07
C ALA A 303 1.18 -0.64 -5.39
N HIS A 304 1.14 -0.69 -4.05
CA HIS A 304 0.41 -1.74 -3.33
C HIS A 304 -1.10 -1.70 -3.57
N GLN A 305 -1.68 -0.51 -3.79
CA GLN A 305 -3.10 -0.32 -4.08
C GLN A 305 -3.41 -0.24 -5.58
N ALA A 306 -2.38 -0.28 -6.44
CA ALA A 306 -2.55 -0.20 -7.88
C ALA A 306 -3.35 -1.39 -8.37
N ASP A 307 -4.49 -1.14 -9.02
CA ASP A 307 -5.32 -2.20 -9.55
C ASP A 307 -4.56 -3.02 -10.60
N ASP A 308 -4.38 -4.31 -10.34
CA ASP A 308 -3.73 -5.26 -11.26
C ASP A 308 -4.44 -5.34 -12.63
N ALA A 309 -5.72 -4.99 -12.68
CA ALA A 309 -6.53 -5.00 -13.89
C ALA A 309 -6.64 -3.63 -14.61
N SER A 310 -6.12 -2.53 -14.03
CA SER A 310 -6.24 -1.22 -14.65
C SER A 310 -5.19 -1.01 -15.74
N ILE A 311 -5.61 -1.11 -17.00
CA ILE A 311 -4.78 -0.85 -18.19
C ILE A 311 -4.08 0.54 -18.09
N ALA A 312 -4.78 1.53 -17.52
CA ALA A 312 -4.23 2.88 -17.34
C ALA A 312 -3.05 2.89 -16.35
N ALA A 313 -3.18 2.22 -15.21
CA ALA A 313 -2.11 2.13 -14.21
C ALA A 313 -0.89 1.37 -14.77
N THR A 314 -1.11 0.26 -15.48
CA THR A 314 -0.03 -0.49 -16.13
C THR A 314 0.68 0.33 -17.19
N THR A 315 -0.05 1.10 -18.00
CA THR A 315 0.55 1.98 -19.03
C THR A 315 1.42 3.08 -18.39
N VAL A 316 0.94 3.69 -17.32
CA VAL A 316 1.69 4.70 -16.55
C VAL A 316 2.94 4.08 -15.94
N LEU A 317 2.84 2.91 -15.29
CA LEU A 317 3.97 2.17 -14.73
C LEU A 317 5.01 1.82 -15.80
N GLN A 318 4.59 1.28 -16.94
CA GLN A 318 5.50 0.91 -18.02
C GLN A 318 6.26 2.12 -18.56
N ARG A 319 5.56 3.25 -18.75
CA ARG A 319 6.18 4.50 -19.21
C ARG A 319 7.15 5.06 -18.17
N LEU A 320 6.75 5.06 -16.91
CA LEU A 320 7.59 5.48 -15.78
C LEU A 320 8.88 4.65 -15.72
N LEU A 321 8.74 3.33 -15.62
CA LEU A 321 9.84 2.37 -15.51
C LEU A 321 10.77 2.41 -16.73
N SER A 322 10.24 2.62 -17.93
CA SER A 322 11.06 2.82 -19.14
C SER A 322 11.90 4.10 -19.13
N GLY A 323 11.47 5.11 -18.38
CA GLY A 323 12.14 6.42 -18.27
C GLY A 323 13.06 6.55 -17.05
N PHE A 324 12.99 5.62 -16.11
CA PHE A 324 13.81 5.64 -14.90
C PHE A 324 15.24 5.14 -15.18
N GLY A 325 16.21 5.78 -14.54
CA GLY A 325 17.59 5.31 -14.45
C GLY A 325 17.95 5.00 -12.98
N GLY A 326 18.91 4.10 -12.78
CA GLY A 326 19.38 3.69 -11.45
C GLY A 326 18.58 2.54 -10.83
N ILE A 327 18.58 2.47 -9.49
CA ILE A 327 17.93 1.40 -8.73
C ILE A 327 16.47 1.78 -8.45
N VAL A 328 15.55 0.94 -8.92
CA VAL A 328 14.11 1.07 -8.74
C VAL A 328 13.57 -0.15 -8.01
N VAL A 329 12.92 0.10 -6.87
CA VAL A 329 12.19 -0.90 -6.11
C VAL A 329 10.70 -0.64 -6.25
N LEU A 330 9.99 -1.58 -6.86
CA LEU A 330 8.54 -1.56 -7.05
C LEU A 330 7.89 -2.41 -5.97
N GLY A 331 7.15 -1.78 -5.07
CA GLY A 331 6.35 -2.46 -4.05
C GLY A 331 4.95 -2.76 -4.57
N THR A 332 4.69 -3.99 -4.99
CA THR A 332 3.36 -4.44 -5.44
C THR A 332 2.81 -5.49 -4.50
N ARG A 333 1.51 -5.76 -4.58
CA ARG A 333 0.93 -6.88 -3.85
C ARG A 333 1.22 -8.20 -4.54
N ASP A 334 0.91 -8.26 -5.82
CA ASP A 334 1.06 -9.43 -6.67
C ASP A 334 2.19 -9.21 -7.69
N LEU A 335 2.70 -10.30 -8.26
CA LEU A 335 3.74 -10.26 -9.29
C LEU A 335 3.22 -9.58 -10.56
N ARG A 336 4.00 -8.66 -11.12
CA ARG A 336 3.76 -8.04 -12.43
C ARG A 336 4.69 -8.69 -13.48
N PRO A 337 4.26 -9.76 -14.17
CA PRO A 337 5.09 -10.50 -15.13
C PRO A 337 5.46 -9.68 -16.37
N GLU A 338 4.79 -8.56 -16.61
CA GLU A 338 5.11 -7.62 -17.70
C GLU A 338 6.46 -6.92 -17.54
N PHE A 339 7.08 -6.97 -16.35
CA PHE A 339 8.36 -6.33 -16.08
C PHE A 339 9.47 -7.36 -15.83
N ASP A 340 10.54 -7.26 -16.63
CA ASP A 340 11.78 -8.01 -16.40
C ASP A 340 12.51 -7.43 -15.18
N SER A 341 12.58 -8.20 -14.10
CA SER A 341 13.01 -7.72 -12.78
C SER A 341 13.35 -8.86 -11.82
N LEU A 342 14.19 -8.56 -10.82
CA LEU A 342 14.32 -9.44 -9.66
C LEU A 342 13.01 -9.38 -8.87
N THR A 343 12.34 -10.52 -8.69
CA THR A 343 11.15 -10.61 -7.84
C THR A 343 11.50 -11.26 -6.51
N LEU A 344 11.12 -10.61 -5.40
CA LEU A 344 11.22 -11.16 -4.05
C LEU A 344 9.84 -11.12 -3.38
N GLU A 345 9.37 -12.28 -2.94
CA GLU A 345 8.10 -12.40 -2.21
C GLU A 345 8.31 -12.11 -0.73
N ILE A 346 7.67 -11.06 -0.24
CA ILE A 346 7.74 -10.64 1.16
C ILE A 346 6.57 -11.23 1.93
N ASN A 347 6.90 -12.23 2.74
CA ASN A 347 5.97 -12.86 3.65
C ASN A 347 5.98 -12.21 5.04
N LYS A 348 4.88 -12.38 5.78
CA LYS A 348 4.86 -12.11 7.21
C LYS A 348 5.84 -13.04 7.95
N PRO A 349 6.27 -12.68 9.18
CA PRO A 349 7.12 -13.55 9.98
C PRO A 349 6.53 -14.95 10.11
N THR A 350 7.37 -15.97 10.07
CA THR A 350 6.92 -17.37 10.17
C THR A 350 6.29 -17.66 11.54
N ALA A 351 5.50 -18.73 11.65
CA ALA A 351 4.89 -19.10 12.94
C ALA A 351 5.96 -19.31 14.05
N SER A 352 7.12 -19.86 13.70
CA SER A 352 8.26 -20.02 14.61
C SER A 352 8.82 -18.66 15.04
N GLU A 353 9.00 -17.73 14.10
CA GLU A 353 9.49 -16.38 14.41
C GLU A 353 8.50 -15.58 15.27
N GLN A 354 7.19 -15.70 15.00
CA GLN A 354 6.16 -15.09 15.82
C GLN A 354 6.14 -15.69 17.22
N GLN A 355 6.31 -17.01 17.36
CA GLN A 355 6.40 -17.67 18.66
C GLN A 355 7.61 -17.16 19.46
N THR A 356 8.78 -17.07 18.83
CA THR A 356 9.98 -16.49 19.47
C THR A 356 9.74 -15.04 19.86
N ALA A 357 9.14 -14.23 18.99
CA ALA A 357 8.84 -12.84 19.30
C ALA A 357 7.84 -12.67 20.45
N TRP A 358 6.82 -13.53 20.52
CA TRP A 358 5.91 -13.57 21.67
C TRP A 358 6.63 -14.04 22.93
N HIS A 359 7.49 -15.05 22.84
CA HIS A 359 8.26 -15.54 23.97
C HIS A 359 9.23 -14.47 24.51
N ASP A 360 9.88 -13.70 23.62
CA ASP A 360 10.82 -12.65 24.00
C ASP A 360 10.11 -11.40 24.55
N ALA A 361 8.93 -11.09 24.01
CA ALA A 361 8.13 -9.95 24.46
C ALA A 361 7.34 -10.25 25.75
N LEU A 362 7.08 -11.53 26.04
CA LEU A 362 6.44 -11.99 27.27
C LEU A 362 7.48 -12.53 28.26
N ALA A 363 7.13 -12.69 29.53
CA ALA A 363 8.03 -13.29 30.51
C ALA A 363 8.40 -14.76 30.13
N PRO A 364 9.57 -15.28 30.56
CA PRO A 364 10.08 -16.61 30.16
C PRO A 364 9.19 -17.82 30.47
N SER A 365 8.19 -17.65 31.34
CA SER A 365 7.23 -18.69 31.73
C SER A 365 6.06 -18.87 30.74
N SER A 366 6.02 -18.11 29.64
CA SER A 366 4.86 -18.01 28.74
C SER A 366 4.99 -18.82 27.43
N GLY A 367 5.85 -19.83 27.37
CA GLY A 367 6.14 -20.58 26.13
C GLY A 367 4.92 -21.22 25.47
N GLU A 368 4.01 -21.82 26.24
CA GLU A 368 2.77 -22.42 25.70
C GLU A 368 1.81 -21.35 25.17
N LEU A 369 1.70 -20.20 25.86
CA LEU A 369 0.89 -19.07 25.42
C LEU A 369 1.42 -18.49 24.09
N ALA A 370 2.74 -18.31 23.98
CA ALA A 370 3.38 -17.84 22.76
C ALA A 370 3.11 -18.77 21.56
N ALA A 371 3.20 -20.09 21.76
CA ALA A 371 2.89 -21.08 20.72
C ALA A 371 1.40 -21.06 20.31
N ARG A 372 0.50 -20.83 21.28
CA ARG A 372 -0.94 -20.68 21.00
C ARG A 372 -1.24 -19.39 20.23
N LEU A 373 -0.64 -18.27 20.62
CA LEU A 373 -0.82 -16.97 19.95
C LEU A 373 -0.29 -16.99 18.51
N ALA A 374 0.94 -17.47 18.29
CA ALA A 374 1.53 -17.60 16.96
C ALA A 374 0.82 -18.66 16.09
N GLY A 375 0.21 -19.67 16.72
CA GLY A 375 -0.61 -20.67 16.02
C GLY A 375 -1.97 -20.14 15.59
N GLN A 376 -2.52 -19.14 16.29
CA GLN A 376 -3.85 -18.57 16.01
C GLN A 376 -3.78 -17.30 15.16
N PHE A 377 -2.97 -16.33 15.56
CA PHE A 377 -2.88 -15.00 14.96
C PHE A 377 -1.69 -14.93 14.00
N ASN A 378 -1.82 -14.14 12.93
CA ASN A 378 -0.77 -13.95 11.93
C ASN A 378 -0.31 -12.49 11.91
N LEU A 379 0.59 -12.14 12.83
CA LEU A 379 0.96 -10.76 13.15
C LEU A 379 2.42 -10.45 12.79
N ASN A 380 2.69 -9.16 12.55
CA ASN A 380 4.05 -8.66 12.39
C ASN A 380 4.73 -8.47 13.75
N LEU A 381 6.07 -8.50 13.77
CA LEU A 381 6.86 -8.38 14.99
C LEU A 381 6.58 -7.07 15.75
N ALA A 382 6.42 -5.96 15.04
CA ALA A 382 6.08 -4.67 15.64
C ALA A 382 4.71 -4.70 16.36
N VAL A 383 3.73 -5.38 15.77
CA VAL A 383 2.39 -5.52 16.35
C VAL A 383 2.44 -6.42 17.59
N ILE A 384 3.20 -7.52 17.53
CA ILE A 384 3.41 -8.42 18.66
C ILE A 384 3.99 -7.65 19.86
N LYS A 385 5.08 -6.90 19.64
CA LYS A 385 5.69 -6.05 20.68
C LYS A 385 4.72 -5.03 21.24
N GLN A 386 3.95 -4.35 20.37
CA GLN A 386 2.97 -3.36 20.80
C GLN A 386 1.90 -3.98 21.72
N ILE A 387 1.37 -5.15 21.36
CA ILE A 387 0.36 -5.85 22.15
C ILE A 387 0.95 -6.34 23.47
N ALA A 388 2.13 -6.97 23.44
CA ALA A 388 2.79 -7.46 24.65
C ALA A 388 3.10 -6.33 25.63
N ASN A 389 3.65 -5.21 25.15
CA ASN A 389 3.95 -4.04 25.98
C ASN A 389 2.69 -3.44 26.60
N ALA A 390 1.59 -3.34 25.84
CA ALA A 390 0.32 -2.83 26.35
C ALA A 390 -0.26 -3.77 27.43
N ALA A 391 -0.24 -5.08 27.20
CA ALA A 391 -0.76 -6.05 28.16
C ALA A 391 0.05 -6.08 29.46
N LEU A 392 1.38 -6.05 29.38
CA LEU A 392 2.26 -6.00 30.55
C LEU A 392 2.12 -4.69 31.35
N ALA A 393 1.78 -3.58 30.68
CA ALA A 393 1.52 -2.31 31.35
C ALA A 393 0.19 -2.30 32.12
N GLU A 394 -0.83 -2.98 31.62
CA GLU A 394 -2.14 -3.08 32.29
C GLU A 394 -2.14 -4.11 33.42
N GLN A 395 -1.49 -5.26 33.24
CA GLN A 395 -1.50 -6.37 34.21
C GLN A 395 -0.14 -7.10 34.24
N PRO A 396 0.68 -6.93 35.30
CA PRO A 396 1.99 -7.59 35.39
C PRO A 396 1.94 -9.05 35.89
N GLU A 397 0.79 -9.52 36.40
CA GLU A 397 0.63 -10.87 36.96
C GLU A 397 0.44 -11.95 35.86
N PRO A 398 1.18 -13.08 35.89
CA PRO A 398 1.17 -14.08 34.80
C PRO A 398 -0.17 -14.78 34.53
N ALA A 399 -1.03 -14.92 35.54
CA ALA A 399 -2.25 -15.73 35.45
C ALA A 399 -3.36 -15.06 34.63
N ASP A 400 -3.42 -13.73 34.61
CA ASP A 400 -4.47 -12.95 33.93
C ASP A 400 -4.05 -12.41 32.56
N LEU A 401 -2.78 -12.60 32.18
CA LEU A 401 -2.22 -12.10 30.91
C LEU A 401 -2.87 -12.76 29.68
N GLN A 402 -3.18 -14.06 29.74
CA GLN A 402 -3.65 -14.79 28.57
C GLN A 402 -4.98 -14.23 28.01
N PRO A 403 -6.06 -14.07 28.80
CA PRO A 403 -7.30 -13.47 28.30
C PRO A 403 -7.11 -12.04 27.78
N SER A 404 -6.31 -11.22 28.47
CA SER A 404 -6.04 -9.84 28.08
C SER A 404 -5.32 -9.75 26.73
N ILE A 405 -4.22 -10.48 26.56
CA ILE A 405 -3.45 -10.51 25.30
C ILE A 405 -4.30 -11.05 24.16
N TRP A 406 -5.06 -12.12 24.39
CA TRP A 406 -5.95 -12.69 23.38
C TRP A 406 -6.98 -11.66 22.91
N GLN A 407 -7.59 -10.94 23.85
CA GLN A 407 -8.54 -9.87 23.54
C GLN A 407 -7.88 -8.69 22.82
N ALA A 408 -6.66 -8.32 23.20
CA ALA A 408 -5.89 -7.28 22.52
C ALA A 408 -5.55 -7.66 21.06
N CYS A 409 -5.19 -8.93 20.81
CA CYS A 409 -5.01 -9.47 19.46
C CYS A 409 -6.29 -9.38 18.63
N LEU A 410 -7.44 -9.73 19.20
CA LEU A 410 -8.75 -9.62 18.55
C LEU A 410 -9.08 -8.15 18.22
N ILE A 411 -8.92 -7.23 19.17
CA ILE A 411 -9.17 -5.79 18.97
C ILE A 411 -8.26 -5.22 17.88
N LYS A 412 -6.99 -5.65 17.81
CA LYS A 412 -6.05 -5.18 16.77
C LYS A 412 -6.38 -5.69 15.37
N THR A 413 -6.98 -6.87 15.25
CA THR A 413 -7.27 -7.52 13.97
C THR A 413 -8.68 -7.22 13.44
N SER A 414 -9.62 -6.83 14.30
CA SER A 414 -11.03 -6.54 13.96
C SER A 414 -11.27 -5.39 12.97
N PRO A 415 -10.63 -4.21 13.06
CA PRO A 415 -11.09 -2.99 12.37
C PRO A 415 -11.13 -3.09 10.85
N ARG A 416 -10.20 -3.86 10.25
CA ARG A 416 -10.16 -4.05 8.79
C ARG A 416 -11.30 -4.94 8.30
N LEU A 417 -11.72 -5.91 9.10
CA LEU A 417 -12.77 -6.86 8.75
C LEU A 417 -14.17 -6.29 9.04
N ASP A 418 -14.30 -5.46 10.07
CA ASP A 418 -15.56 -4.76 10.40
C ASP A 418 -16.06 -3.83 9.26
N GLN A 419 -15.15 -3.33 8.42
CA GLN A 419 -15.49 -2.53 7.24
C GLN A 419 -16.00 -3.38 6.05
N LEU A 420 -15.68 -4.67 6.05
CA LEU A 420 -15.90 -5.58 4.91
C LEU A 420 -16.98 -6.63 5.17
N ALA A 421 -17.29 -6.91 6.43
CA ALA A 421 -18.23 -7.96 6.84
C ALA A 421 -19.00 -7.57 8.10
N GLN A 422 -20.17 -8.18 8.29
CA GLN A 422 -21.01 -7.93 9.46
C GLN A 422 -20.55 -8.80 10.63
N ARG A 423 -20.01 -8.17 11.67
CA ARG A 423 -19.72 -8.87 12.93
C ARG A 423 -21.01 -9.33 13.61
N LEU A 424 -21.07 -10.61 13.96
CA LEU A 424 -22.16 -11.18 14.76
C LEU A 424 -21.71 -11.28 16.23
N ASP A 425 -22.54 -10.74 17.13
CA ASP A 425 -22.36 -10.92 18.56
C ASP A 425 -22.76 -12.34 18.94
N ALA A 426 -21.77 -13.21 19.11
CA ALA A 426 -21.99 -14.58 19.53
C ALA A 426 -22.54 -14.60 20.96
N LYS A 427 -23.84 -14.82 21.13
CA LYS A 427 -24.50 -14.94 22.45
C LYS A 427 -24.78 -16.39 22.81
N ALA A 428 -24.91 -17.26 21.82
CA ALA A 428 -25.23 -18.67 22.03
C ALA A 428 -24.06 -19.46 22.64
N ARG A 429 -24.36 -20.36 23.58
CA ARG A 429 -23.42 -21.32 24.18
C ARG A 429 -23.91 -22.75 23.93
N TRP A 430 -23.07 -23.75 24.19
CA TRP A 430 -23.41 -25.17 24.02
C TRP A 430 -24.73 -25.58 24.69
N GLU A 431 -25.05 -24.95 25.82
CA GLU A 431 -26.27 -25.21 26.58
C GLU A 431 -27.55 -24.76 25.87
N HIS A 432 -27.45 -23.73 25.01
CA HIS A 432 -28.57 -23.16 24.25
C HIS A 432 -28.87 -23.96 22.98
N LEU A 433 -27.89 -24.71 22.46
CA LEU A 433 -28.04 -25.48 21.22
C LEU A 433 -28.66 -26.85 21.49
N VAL A 434 -29.78 -27.14 20.83
CA VAL A 434 -30.45 -28.45 20.89
C VAL A 434 -30.36 -29.10 19.51
N LEU A 435 -29.60 -30.18 19.41
CA LEU A 435 -29.44 -30.98 18.19
C LEU A 435 -29.35 -32.47 18.55
N PRO A 436 -29.63 -33.36 17.59
CA PRO A 436 -29.36 -34.79 17.76
C PRO A 436 -27.87 -35.07 18.03
N LYS A 437 -27.59 -36.24 18.61
CA LYS A 437 -26.24 -36.61 19.09
C LYS A 437 -25.16 -36.53 18.00
N GLU A 438 -25.47 -36.96 16.78
CA GLU A 438 -24.50 -37.02 15.68
C GLU A 438 -24.07 -35.62 15.18
N PRO A 439 -24.98 -34.70 14.78
CA PRO A 439 -24.59 -33.32 14.47
C PRO A 439 -23.89 -32.61 15.63
N MET A 440 -24.33 -32.84 16.87
CA MET A 440 -23.69 -32.26 18.05
C MET A 440 -22.24 -32.74 18.23
N ALA A 441 -21.97 -34.04 18.01
CA ALA A 441 -20.64 -34.61 18.08
C ALA A 441 -19.73 -34.03 16.98
N LEU A 442 -20.24 -33.84 15.76
CA LEU A 442 -19.48 -33.22 14.66
C LEU A 442 -19.11 -31.76 14.98
N LEU A 443 -20.02 -30.97 15.55
CA LEU A 443 -19.72 -29.58 15.95
C LEU A 443 -18.62 -29.51 17.03
N ARG A 444 -18.64 -30.43 17.99
CA ARG A 444 -17.58 -30.54 19.00
C ARG A 444 -16.25 -30.93 18.36
N GLN A 445 -16.25 -31.92 17.48
CA GLN A 445 -15.06 -32.33 16.75
C GLN A 445 -14.45 -31.19 15.93
N ILE A 446 -15.28 -30.39 15.25
CA ILE A 446 -14.83 -29.19 14.53
C ILE A 446 -14.15 -28.21 15.49
N THR A 447 -14.79 -27.93 16.63
CA THR A 447 -14.28 -27.00 17.66
C THR A 447 -12.94 -27.48 18.22
N ASP A 448 -12.84 -28.76 18.58
CA ASP A 448 -11.62 -29.38 19.11
C ASP A 448 -10.49 -29.33 18.09
N GLN A 449 -10.79 -29.58 16.81
CA GLN A 449 -9.78 -29.58 15.76
C GLN A 449 -9.22 -28.17 15.50
N VAL A 450 -10.04 -27.12 15.58
CA VAL A 450 -9.55 -25.73 15.49
C VAL A 450 -8.70 -25.39 16.72
N GLY A 451 -9.17 -25.74 17.92
CA GLY A 451 -8.44 -25.46 19.17
C GLY A 451 -7.09 -26.16 19.28
N GLN A 452 -6.96 -27.38 18.73
CA GLN A 452 -5.73 -28.18 18.78
C GLN A 452 -4.82 -28.00 17.54
N ARG A 453 -5.14 -27.04 16.66
CA ARG A 453 -4.44 -26.84 15.39
C ARG A 453 -2.94 -26.61 15.56
N SER A 454 -2.54 -25.72 16.49
CA SER A 454 -1.13 -25.39 16.72
C SER A 454 -0.32 -26.64 17.08
N LYS A 455 -0.85 -27.46 17.99
CA LYS A 455 -0.22 -28.71 18.43
C LYS A 455 -0.02 -29.70 17.29
N VAL A 456 -1.06 -29.93 16.47
CA VAL A 456 -0.98 -30.93 15.40
C VAL A 456 -0.11 -30.44 14.23
N TYR A 457 -0.24 -29.16 13.85
CA TYR A 457 0.49 -28.64 12.69
C TYR A 457 1.94 -28.30 13.01
N ASN A 458 2.21 -27.67 14.15
CA ASN A 458 3.55 -27.23 14.54
C ASN A 458 4.25 -28.34 15.34
N ASP A 459 3.75 -28.70 16.52
CA ASP A 459 4.48 -29.61 17.44
C ASP A 459 4.60 -31.03 16.88
N TRP A 460 3.56 -31.54 16.22
CA TRP A 460 3.58 -32.86 15.59
C TRP A 460 4.08 -32.83 14.14
N GLY A 461 4.39 -31.65 13.61
CA GLY A 461 5.05 -31.47 12.31
C GLY A 461 4.21 -31.81 11.08
N PHE A 462 2.87 -31.90 11.18
CA PHE A 462 2.02 -32.16 10.01
C PHE A 462 2.09 -31.04 8.97
N LEU A 463 2.38 -29.81 9.38
CA LEU A 463 2.54 -28.67 8.49
C LEU A 463 3.60 -28.93 7.41
N ALA A 464 4.72 -29.55 7.77
CA ALA A 464 5.83 -29.82 6.85
C ALA A 464 5.49 -30.85 5.75
N LYS A 465 4.42 -31.63 5.93
CA LYS A 465 3.96 -32.64 4.96
C LYS A 465 2.70 -32.22 4.21
N MET A 466 2.13 -31.05 4.52
CA MET A 466 0.89 -30.56 3.95
C MET A 466 1.15 -29.33 3.07
N ASN A 467 0.88 -29.44 1.77
CA ASN A 467 0.99 -28.32 0.83
C ASN A 467 -0.31 -27.50 0.71
N ARG A 468 -1.43 -27.98 1.23
CA ARG A 468 -2.78 -27.37 1.17
C ARG A 468 -3.62 -27.80 2.39
N GLY A 469 -4.71 -27.07 2.69
CA GLY A 469 -5.73 -27.51 3.65
C GLY A 469 -5.41 -27.22 5.13
N LEU A 470 -4.71 -26.12 5.39
CA LEU A 470 -4.51 -25.60 6.75
C LEU A 470 -5.78 -24.95 7.34
N GLY A 471 -6.70 -24.57 6.45
CA GLY A 471 -8.04 -24.12 6.79
C GLY A 471 -9.03 -25.25 7.07
N LEU A 472 -10.05 -24.95 7.87
CA LEU A 472 -11.23 -25.80 7.97
C LEU A 472 -12.37 -25.15 7.20
N SER A 473 -12.83 -25.82 6.15
CA SER A 473 -14.07 -25.51 5.44
C SER A 473 -15.16 -26.49 5.87
N VAL A 474 -16.29 -25.93 6.33
CA VAL A 474 -17.41 -26.70 6.88
C VAL A 474 -18.71 -26.26 6.22
N LEU A 475 -19.59 -27.21 5.90
CA LEU A 475 -20.94 -26.92 5.42
C LEU A 475 -22.00 -27.26 6.45
N PHE A 476 -22.85 -26.30 6.75
CA PHE A 476 -24.07 -26.42 7.54
C PHE A 476 -25.28 -26.49 6.61
N ALA A 477 -25.93 -27.64 6.57
CA ALA A 477 -27.04 -27.90 5.67
C ALA A 477 -28.32 -28.23 6.43
N GLY A 478 -29.40 -27.50 6.21
CA GLY A 478 -30.70 -27.79 6.81
C GLY A 478 -31.70 -26.67 6.57
N GLU A 479 -32.98 -26.89 6.86
CA GLU A 479 -34.03 -25.89 6.63
C GLU A 479 -33.78 -24.59 7.40
N SER A 480 -34.43 -23.50 6.98
CA SER A 480 -34.36 -22.23 7.70
C SER A 480 -34.89 -22.37 9.14
N GLY A 481 -34.22 -21.73 10.10
CA GLY A 481 -34.59 -21.79 11.52
C GLY A 481 -34.19 -23.08 12.27
N THR A 482 -33.39 -23.96 11.68
CA THR A 482 -32.86 -25.18 12.34
C THR A 482 -31.62 -24.95 13.23
N GLY A 483 -31.14 -23.71 13.34
CA GLY A 483 -30.05 -23.35 14.26
C GLY A 483 -28.64 -23.28 13.63
N LYS A 484 -28.51 -23.20 12.30
CA LYS A 484 -27.21 -23.09 11.60
C LYS A 484 -26.36 -21.92 12.10
N THR A 485 -26.92 -20.70 12.10
CA THR A 485 -26.24 -19.48 12.57
C THR A 485 -25.93 -19.57 14.07
N MET A 486 -26.88 -20.07 14.87
CA MET A 486 -26.67 -20.29 16.31
C MET A 486 -25.53 -21.27 16.59
N ALA A 487 -25.38 -22.34 15.81
CA ALA A 487 -24.26 -23.27 15.94
C ALA A 487 -22.91 -22.61 15.63
N ALA A 488 -22.87 -21.71 14.64
CA ALA A 488 -21.66 -20.92 14.36
C ALA A 488 -21.30 -19.98 15.53
N GLU A 489 -22.29 -19.33 16.16
CA GLU A 489 -22.08 -18.54 17.39
C GLU A 489 -21.53 -19.39 18.54
N VAL A 490 -22.08 -20.59 18.73
CA VAL A 490 -21.59 -21.52 19.77
C VAL A 490 -20.12 -21.88 19.56
N ILE A 491 -19.72 -22.18 18.32
CA ILE A 491 -18.32 -22.48 17.99
C ILE A 491 -17.45 -21.24 18.23
N ALA A 492 -17.87 -20.06 17.77
CA ALA A 492 -17.14 -18.82 17.96
C ALA A 492 -16.89 -18.52 19.45
N ASN A 493 -17.92 -18.66 20.29
CA ASN A 493 -17.83 -18.49 21.73
C ASN A 493 -16.92 -19.54 22.39
N ALA A 494 -17.00 -20.79 21.97
CA ALA A 494 -16.14 -21.86 22.51
C ALA A 494 -14.66 -21.64 22.18
N LEU A 495 -14.36 -21.05 21.01
CA LEU A 495 -13.01 -20.73 20.58
C LEU A 495 -12.52 -19.35 21.05
N GLY A 496 -13.41 -18.50 21.57
CA GLY A 496 -13.10 -17.11 21.91
C GLY A 496 -12.71 -16.28 20.68
N LEU A 497 -13.34 -16.51 19.54
CA LEU A 497 -13.05 -15.82 18.27
C LEU A 497 -14.24 -14.98 17.81
N HIS A 498 -13.97 -13.94 17.01
CA HIS A 498 -15.03 -13.16 16.38
C HIS A 498 -15.68 -13.92 15.22
N LEU A 499 -17.01 -13.81 15.15
CA LEU A 499 -17.84 -14.37 14.08
C LEU A 499 -18.22 -13.25 13.11
N TYR A 500 -17.94 -13.44 11.83
CA TYR A 500 -18.28 -12.51 10.77
C TYR A 500 -19.23 -13.16 9.77
N ARG A 501 -20.40 -12.56 9.59
CA ARG A 501 -21.33 -12.93 8.51
C ARG A 501 -20.94 -12.21 7.23
N ILE A 502 -20.78 -12.98 6.17
CA ILE A 502 -20.45 -12.51 4.84
C ILE A 502 -21.69 -12.66 3.98
N ASP A 503 -22.21 -11.53 3.51
CA ASP A 503 -23.29 -11.49 2.54
C ASP A 503 -22.70 -11.60 1.13
N LEU A 504 -22.80 -12.81 0.57
CA LEU A 504 -22.30 -13.11 -0.77
C LEU A 504 -23.00 -12.29 -1.86
N ALA A 505 -24.28 -11.92 -1.67
CA ALA A 505 -25.03 -11.12 -2.64
C ALA A 505 -24.55 -9.66 -2.65
N ALA A 506 -24.18 -9.11 -1.49
CA ALA A 506 -23.59 -7.78 -1.39
C ALA A 506 -22.19 -7.71 -2.03
N VAL A 507 -21.38 -8.77 -1.86
CA VAL A 507 -20.00 -8.84 -2.35
C VAL A 507 -19.93 -8.97 -3.88
N VAL A 508 -20.90 -9.61 -4.52
CA VAL A 508 -20.93 -9.90 -5.97
C VAL A 508 -21.56 -8.74 -6.80
N SER A 509 -21.88 -7.59 -6.20
CA SER A 509 -22.66 -6.55 -6.88
C SER A 509 -21.88 -5.55 -7.78
N LYS A 510 -22.51 -5.26 -8.93
CA LYS A 510 -22.37 -4.16 -9.92
C LYS A 510 -21.12 -3.99 -10.79
N TYR A 511 -19.92 -4.45 -10.43
CA TYR A 511 -18.74 -4.27 -11.30
C TYR A 511 -17.82 -5.49 -11.32
N ILE A 512 -17.69 -6.12 -12.50
CA ILE A 512 -16.79 -7.25 -12.77
C ILE A 512 -15.35 -6.82 -12.42
N GLY A 513 -14.70 -7.52 -11.48
CA GLY A 513 -13.34 -7.22 -11.00
C GLY A 513 -13.25 -6.54 -9.62
N GLU A 514 -14.24 -5.75 -9.20
CA GLU A 514 -14.28 -5.21 -7.82
C GLU A 514 -14.64 -6.28 -6.79
N THR A 515 -15.48 -7.25 -7.17
CA THR A 515 -15.85 -8.43 -6.37
C THR A 515 -14.63 -9.22 -5.90
N GLU A 516 -13.70 -9.54 -6.80
CA GLU A 516 -12.49 -10.30 -6.47
C GLU A 516 -11.60 -9.51 -5.50
N LYS A 517 -11.44 -8.20 -5.73
CA LYS A 517 -10.66 -7.31 -4.86
C LYS A 517 -11.26 -7.24 -3.44
N ASN A 518 -12.59 -7.16 -3.34
CA ASN A 518 -13.28 -7.13 -2.06
C ASN A 518 -13.17 -8.47 -1.32
N LEU A 519 -13.37 -9.59 -2.01
CA LEU A 519 -13.13 -10.92 -1.45
C LEU A 519 -11.67 -11.09 -1.01
N ARG A 520 -10.72 -10.63 -1.83
CA ARG A 520 -9.28 -10.67 -1.52
C ARG A 520 -8.99 -9.95 -0.21
N ARG A 521 -9.38 -8.68 -0.11
CA ARG A 521 -9.23 -7.84 1.10
C ARG A 521 -9.89 -8.47 2.33
N LEU A 522 -11.08 -9.07 2.16
CA LEU A 522 -11.81 -9.72 3.25
C LEU A 522 -11.03 -10.89 3.82
N PHE A 523 -10.54 -11.80 2.98
CA PHE A 523 -9.79 -12.97 3.45
C PHE A 523 -8.46 -12.58 4.09
N ASP A 524 -7.75 -11.57 3.57
CA ASP A 524 -6.49 -11.15 4.19
C ASP A 524 -6.71 -10.50 5.56
N ALA A 525 -7.74 -9.65 5.67
CA ALA A 525 -8.12 -9.06 6.95
C ALA A 525 -8.52 -10.16 7.96
N ALA A 526 -9.20 -11.20 7.49
CA ALA A 526 -9.57 -12.35 8.32
C ALA A 526 -8.39 -13.25 8.68
N GLU A 527 -7.32 -13.26 7.90
CA GLU A 527 -6.14 -14.12 8.10
C GLU A 527 -5.26 -13.64 9.26
N ASP A 528 -5.22 -12.33 9.50
CA ASP A 528 -4.50 -11.72 10.62
C ASP A 528 -5.05 -12.16 11.98
N GLY A 529 -6.39 -12.18 12.11
CA GLY A 529 -7.11 -12.55 13.34
C GLY A 529 -7.51 -14.01 13.46
N GLY A 530 -7.45 -14.78 12.36
CA GLY A 530 -8.00 -16.13 12.29
C GLY A 530 -9.50 -16.18 12.61
N ALA A 531 -10.24 -15.16 12.18
CA ALA A 531 -11.67 -14.98 12.45
C ALA A 531 -12.54 -16.15 11.94
N LEU A 532 -13.73 -16.31 12.51
CA LEU A 532 -14.72 -17.27 12.00
C LEU A 532 -15.52 -16.60 10.88
N LEU A 533 -15.44 -17.14 9.66
CA LEU A 533 -16.17 -16.60 8.51
C LEU A 533 -17.43 -17.43 8.26
N PHE A 534 -18.60 -16.80 8.33
CA PHE A 534 -19.90 -17.42 8.10
C PHE A 534 -20.50 -16.91 6.79
N PHE A 535 -20.48 -17.75 5.77
CA PHE A 535 -21.09 -17.51 4.47
C PHE A 535 -22.50 -18.06 4.48
N ASP A 536 -23.50 -17.18 4.45
CA ASP A 536 -24.90 -17.60 4.34
C ASP A 536 -25.30 -17.79 2.87
N GLU A 537 -26.34 -18.59 2.62
CA GLU A 537 -26.90 -18.82 1.28
C GLU A 537 -25.89 -19.34 0.24
N ALA A 538 -25.02 -20.28 0.65
CA ALA A 538 -23.97 -20.83 -0.21
C ALA A 538 -24.49 -21.47 -1.52
N ASP A 539 -25.73 -21.93 -1.56
CA ASP A 539 -26.40 -22.46 -2.74
C ASP A 539 -26.61 -21.43 -3.86
N ALA A 540 -26.66 -20.14 -3.54
CA ALA A 540 -26.76 -19.08 -4.54
C ALA A 540 -25.51 -18.99 -5.44
N LEU A 541 -24.33 -19.31 -4.91
CA LEU A 541 -23.06 -19.27 -5.65
C LEU A 541 -22.55 -20.65 -6.07
N PHE A 542 -22.73 -21.68 -5.25
CA PHE A 542 -22.15 -23.02 -5.46
C PHE A 542 -23.17 -24.05 -5.95
N GLY A 543 -24.30 -23.58 -6.49
CA GLY A 543 -25.33 -24.42 -7.09
C GLY A 543 -24.82 -25.27 -8.27
N LYS A 544 -25.54 -26.35 -8.59
CA LYS A 544 -25.32 -27.17 -9.78
C LYS A 544 -25.40 -26.27 -11.01
N ARG A 545 -24.29 -26.20 -11.74
CA ARG A 545 -24.12 -25.37 -12.95
C ARG A 545 -25.35 -25.47 -13.85
N SER A 546 -26.03 -24.35 -14.11
CA SER A 546 -26.90 -24.23 -15.28
C SER A 546 -26.02 -24.21 -16.54
N GLU A 547 -26.47 -24.85 -17.62
CA GLU A 547 -25.79 -24.76 -18.92
C GLU A 547 -25.58 -23.29 -19.31
N VAL A 548 -24.33 -22.93 -19.56
CA VAL A 548 -23.87 -21.58 -19.91
C VAL A 548 -24.64 -21.10 -21.15
N LYS A 549 -25.47 -20.07 -20.99
CA LYS A 549 -26.17 -19.44 -22.12
C LYS A 549 -25.62 -18.06 -22.47
N ASP A 550 -24.89 -17.40 -21.56
CA ASP A 550 -24.39 -16.04 -21.79
C ASP A 550 -22.92 -15.82 -21.38
N SER A 551 -22.33 -14.75 -21.91
CA SER A 551 -20.98 -14.28 -21.59
C SER A 551 -20.82 -13.86 -20.12
N HIS A 552 -21.88 -13.38 -19.49
CA HIS A 552 -21.93 -13.01 -18.06
C HIS A 552 -21.77 -14.24 -17.14
N ASP A 553 -22.34 -15.40 -17.51
CA ASP A 553 -22.20 -16.67 -16.77
C ASP A 553 -20.74 -17.12 -16.71
N ARG A 554 -19.93 -16.80 -17.73
CA ARG A 554 -18.51 -17.20 -17.79
C ARG A 554 -17.67 -16.44 -16.76
N TYR A 555 -17.96 -15.16 -16.51
CA TYR A 555 -17.26 -14.35 -15.52
C TYR A 555 -17.64 -14.73 -14.09
N ALA A 556 -18.93 -15.00 -13.82
CA ALA A 556 -19.38 -15.52 -12.53
C ALA A 556 -18.67 -16.84 -12.16
N ASN A 557 -18.43 -17.72 -13.14
CA ASN A 557 -17.71 -18.97 -12.93
C ASN A 557 -16.23 -18.78 -12.53
N ILE A 558 -15.57 -17.72 -13.00
CA ILE A 558 -14.16 -17.43 -12.64
C ILE A 558 -14.09 -16.91 -11.19
N GLU A 559 -15.00 -16.02 -10.81
CA GLU A 559 -15.08 -15.46 -9.44
C GLU A 559 -15.39 -16.56 -8.40
N ILE A 560 -16.28 -17.50 -8.72
CA ILE A 560 -16.60 -18.66 -7.86
C ILE A 560 -15.36 -19.53 -7.63
N ASN A 561 -14.57 -19.82 -8.68
CA ASN A 561 -13.34 -20.62 -8.54
C ASN A 561 -12.30 -19.93 -7.65
N TYR A 562 -12.15 -18.61 -7.78
CA TYR A 562 -11.29 -17.82 -6.90
C TYR A 562 -11.76 -17.91 -5.44
N LEU A 563 -13.05 -17.71 -5.19
CA LEU A 563 -13.63 -17.81 -3.84
C LEU A 563 -13.39 -19.19 -3.23
N LEU A 564 -13.59 -20.28 -3.98
CA LEU A 564 -13.28 -21.64 -3.51
C LEU A 564 -11.81 -21.80 -3.13
N GLN A 565 -10.90 -21.35 -3.99
CA GLN A 565 -9.47 -21.42 -3.72
C GLN A 565 -9.11 -20.64 -2.46
N ARG A 566 -9.69 -19.45 -2.25
CA ARG A 566 -9.46 -18.65 -1.03
C ARG A 566 -10.04 -19.31 0.22
N ILE A 567 -11.22 -19.92 0.15
CA ILE A 567 -11.80 -20.68 1.26
C ILE A 567 -10.91 -21.87 1.64
N GLU A 568 -10.31 -22.56 0.66
CA GLU A 568 -9.40 -23.68 0.89
C GLU A 568 -8.04 -23.25 1.45
N SER A 569 -7.53 -22.09 1.04
CA SER A 569 -6.25 -21.56 1.51
C SER A 569 -6.37 -20.84 2.86
N TYR A 570 -7.57 -20.34 3.20
CA TYR A 570 -7.81 -19.57 4.40
C TYR A 570 -7.46 -20.37 5.65
N ARG A 571 -6.47 -19.91 6.43
CA ARG A 571 -5.99 -20.66 7.61
C ARG A 571 -7.05 -20.81 8.70
N GLY A 572 -8.05 -19.92 8.78
CA GLY A 572 -9.10 -19.94 9.80
C GLY A 572 -10.22 -20.96 9.56
N LEU A 573 -11.38 -20.71 10.16
CA LEU A 573 -12.58 -21.55 10.02
C LEU A 573 -13.62 -20.83 9.16
N ALA A 574 -13.87 -21.38 7.97
CA ALA A 574 -14.92 -20.95 7.06
C ALA A 574 -16.13 -21.90 7.17
N ILE A 575 -17.26 -21.35 7.59
CA ILE A 575 -18.55 -22.05 7.69
C ILE A 575 -19.43 -21.55 6.55
N LEU A 576 -19.88 -22.46 5.70
CA LEU A 576 -20.87 -22.21 4.67
C LEU A 576 -22.21 -22.74 5.13
N ALA A 577 -23.28 -21.97 5.01
CA ALA A 577 -24.63 -22.39 5.34
C ALA A 577 -25.50 -22.46 4.07
N THR A 578 -26.34 -23.48 3.99
CA THR A 578 -27.32 -23.63 2.90
C THR A 578 -28.63 -24.21 3.42
N ASN A 579 -29.73 -23.81 2.78
CA ASN A 579 -31.04 -24.43 3.00
C ASN A 579 -31.26 -25.64 2.08
N MET A 580 -30.58 -25.71 0.92
CA MET A 580 -30.81 -26.71 -0.12
C MET A 580 -29.52 -27.47 -0.47
N LYS A 581 -29.11 -28.41 0.37
CA LYS A 581 -27.92 -29.25 0.12
C LYS A 581 -27.93 -29.93 -1.25
N SER A 582 -29.10 -30.37 -1.72
CA SER A 582 -29.26 -31.04 -3.01
C SER A 582 -28.99 -30.13 -4.22
N ALA A 583 -29.05 -28.81 -4.03
CA ALA A 583 -28.75 -27.82 -5.06
C ALA A 583 -27.24 -27.64 -5.27
N LEU A 584 -26.40 -27.99 -4.29
CA LEU A 584 -24.95 -27.84 -4.37
C LEU A 584 -24.29 -28.84 -5.34
N ASP A 585 -23.21 -28.39 -5.98
CA ASP A 585 -22.38 -29.25 -6.82
C ASP A 585 -21.59 -30.30 -6.01
N GLN A 586 -21.46 -31.50 -6.58
CA GLN A 586 -20.74 -32.62 -5.96
C GLN A 586 -19.23 -32.38 -5.91
N ALA A 587 -18.65 -31.69 -6.91
CA ALA A 587 -17.22 -31.41 -6.88
C ALA A 587 -16.88 -30.41 -5.76
N PHE A 588 -17.76 -29.43 -5.52
CA PHE A 588 -17.64 -28.53 -4.37
C PHE A 588 -17.71 -29.27 -3.04
N MET A 589 -18.72 -30.13 -2.86
CA MET A 589 -18.89 -30.88 -1.59
C MET A 589 -17.69 -31.75 -1.23
N ARG A 590 -16.97 -32.30 -2.21
CA ARG A 590 -15.76 -33.11 -1.97
C ARG A 590 -14.58 -32.31 -1.39
N ARG A 591 -14.59 -30.98 -1.51
CA ARG A 591 -13.52 -30.11 -1.00
C ARG A 591 -13.76 -29.65 0.44
N LEU A 592 -14.98 -29.86 0.96
CA LEU A 592 -15.33 -29.52 2.33
C LEU A 592 -14.83 -30.59 3.29
N ARG A 593 -14.27 -30.16 4.41
CA ARG A 593 -13.73 -31.08 5.41
C ARG A 593 -14.82 -31.72 6.26
N PHE A 594 -15.87 -30.96 6.57
CA PHE A 594 -17.02 -31.43 7.34
C PHE A 594 -18.33 -31.00 6.69
N ILE A 595 -19.33 -31.87 6.76
CA ILE A 595 -20.71 -31.57 6.37
C ILE A 595 -21.61 -31.93 7.55
N VAL A 596 -22.18 -30.90 8.19
CA VAL A 596 -23.10 -31.04 9.32
C VAL A 596 -24.51 -30.83 8.81
N ASN A 597 -25.34 -31.88 8.92
CA ASN A 597 -26.75 -31.78 8.58
C ASN A 597 -27.54 -31.37 9.83
N PHE A 598 -28.37 -30.35 9.70
CA PHE A 598 -29.29 -29.83 10.70
C PHE A 598 -30.69 -30.34 10.36
N PRO A 599 -31.10 -31.50 10.90
CA PRO A 599 -32.41 -32.05 10.60
C PRO A 599 -33.52 -31.21 11.24
N PHE A 600 -34.73 -31.37 10.72
CA PHE A 600 -35.92 -30.84 11.39
C PHE A 600 -36.02 -31.45 12.80
N PRO A 601 -36.25 -30.64 13.87
CA PRO A 601 -36.23 -31.15 15.24
C PRO A 601 -37.38 -32.13 15.48
N GLY A 602 -37.09 -33.27 16.11
CA GLY A 602 -38.09 -34.24 16.54
C GLY A 602 -38.90 -33.75 17.74
N ALA A 603 -39.88 -34.54 18.18
CA ALA A 603 -40.74 -34.15 19.31
C ALA A 603 -39.93 -33.95 20.61
N THR A 604 -38.95 -34.80 20.88
CA THR A 604 -38.08 -34.67 22.06
C THR A 604 -37.28 -33.36 22.01
N GLU A 605 -36.63 -33.09 20.88
CA GLU A 605 -35.83 -31.86 20.69
C GLU A 605 -36.71 -30.60 20.76
N ARG A 606 -37.92 -30.62 20.20
CA ARG A 606 -38.87 -29.49 20.32
C ARG A 606 -39.31 -29.24 21.75
N GLY A 607 -39.54 -30.29 22.53
CA GLY A 607 -39.82 -30.17 23.97
C GLY A 607 -38.68 -29.49 24.72
N ASP A 608 -37.43 -29.87 24.41
CA ASP A 608 -36.24 -29.25 25.00
C ASP A 608 -36.08 -27.79 24.55
N LEU A 609 -36.33 -27.49 23.27
CA LEU A 609 -36.33 -26.12 22.73
C LEU A 609 -37.32 -25.24 23.47
N TRP A 610 -38.56 -25.70 23.66
CA TRP A 610 -39.58 -24.94 24.40
C TRP A 610 -39.22 -24.71 25.87
N ARG A 611 -38.52 -25.65 26.53
CA ARG A 611 -38.05 -25.46 27.91
C ARG A 611 -36.94 -24.41 28.02
N LYS A 612 -36.16 -24.22 26.95
CA LYS A 612 -34.99 -23.33 26.93
C LYS A 612 -35.24 -21.98 26.26
N VAL A 613 -36.36 -21.81 25.57
CA VAL A 613 -36.61 -20.62 24.74
C VAL A 613 -36.79 -19.34 25.56
N PHE A 614 -37.33 -19.45 26.77
CA PHE A 614 -37.57 -18.31 27.65
C PHE A 614 -36.35 -18.03 28.52
N PRO A 615 -35.87 -16.77 28.59
CA PRO A 615 -34.88 -16.36 29.58
C PRO A 615 -35.35 -16.66 31.02
N PRO A 616 -34.45 -16.99 31.96
CA PRO A 616 -34.80 -17.26 33.37
C PRO A 616 -35.60 -16.14 34.04
N GLU A 617 -35.41 -14.89 33.60
CA GLU A 617 -36.10 -13.70 34.11
C GLU A 617 -37.54 -13.57 33.59
N THR A 618 -37.92 -14.35 32.58
CA THR A 618 -39.26 -14.28 31.99
C THR A 618 -40.26 -15.00 32.90
N PRO A 619 -41.28 -14.31 33.41
CA PRO A 619 -42.28 -14.95 34.24
C PRO A 619 -43.15 -15.87 33.38
N VAL A 620 -42.95 -17.18 33.52
CA VAL A 620 -43.74 -18.21 32.81
C VAL A 620 -44.77 -18.83 33.74
N GLY A 621 -45.97 -19.09 33.21
CA GLY A 621 -47.03 -19.86 33.86
C GLY A 621 -46.77 -21.37 33.78
N GLU A 622 -47.80 -22.16 34.07
CA GLU A 622 -47.75 -23.60 33.82
C GLU A 622 -47.84 -23.85 32.30
N LEU A 623 -46.73 -24.29 31.70
CA LEU A 623 -46.63 -24.57 30.27
C LEU A 623 -46.51 -26.07 30.03
N ASP A 624 -47.37 -26.62 29.18
CA ASP A 624 -47.27 -28.02 28.74
C ASP A 624 -46.32 -28.12 27.54
N TYR A 625 -45.04 -28.31 27.83
CA TYR A 625 -43.99 -28.49 26.83
C TYR A 625 -44.19 -29.74 25.97
N GLN A 626 -44.84 -30.79 26.48
CA GLN A 626 -45.10 -32.01 25.70
C GLN A 626 -46.19 -31.78 24.67
N HIS A 627 -47.21 -30.99 25.02
CA HIS A 627 -48.24 -30.57 24.06
C HIS A 627 -47.66 -29.62 23.01
N LEU A 628 -46.88 -28.62 23.42
CA LEU A 628 -46.20 -27.69 22.50
C LEU A 628 -45.22 -28.40 21.54
N ALA A 629 -44.61 -29.50 21.97
CA ALA A 629 -43.73 -30.32 21.14
C ALA A 629 -44.44 -31.06 20.00
N ARG A 630 -45.77 -31.22 20.04
CA ARG A 630 -46.53 -31.89 18.97
C ARG A 630 -46.56 -31.08 17.67
N PHE A 631 -46.46 -29.76 17.77
CA PHE A 631 -46.46 -28.87 16.61
C PHE A 631 -45.13 -28.94 15.85
N ASN A 632 -45.20 -29.18 14.53
CA ASN A 632 -44.03 -29.27 13.66
C ASN A 632 -43.45 -27.88 13.35
N LEU A 633 -42.66 -27.39 14.30
CA LEU A 633 -41.98 -26.09 14.29
C LEU A 633 -40.46 -26.26 14.33
N THR A 634 -39.76 -25.34 13.66
CA THR A 634 -38.30 -25.22 13.78
C THR A 634 -37.94 -24.44 15.04
N GLY A 635 -36.67 -24.50 15.46
CA GLY A 635 -36.20 -23.71 16.63
C GLY A 635 -36.40 -22.20 16.44
N GLY A 636 -36.19 -21.69 15.23
CA GLY A 636 -36.45 -20.29 14.88
C GLY A 636 -37.91 -19.90 15.03
N SER A 637 -38.85 -20.74 14.57
CA SER A 637 -40.27 -20.48 14.77
C SER A 637 -40.67 -20.55 16.24
N ILE A 638 -40.13 -21.51 17.02
CA ILE A 638 -40.37 -21.60 18.47
C ILE A 638 -39.89 -20.31 19.17
N HIS A 639 -38.71 -19.81 18.82
CA HIS A 639 -38.20 -18.55 19.34
C HIS A 639 -39.10 -17.35 19.01
N ASN A 640 -39.53 -17.21 17.75
CA ASN A 640 -40.44 -16.14 17.34
C ASN A 640 -41.77 -16.20 18.11
N ILE A 641 -42.34 -17.40 18.29
CA ILE A 641 -43.59 -17.58 19.00
C ILE A 641 -43.42 -17.23 20.48
N ALA A 642 -42.37 -17.70 21.13
CA ALA A 642 -42.09 -17.39 22.54
C ALA A 642 -41.91 -15.88 22.76
N LEU A 643 -41.15 -15.21 21.88
CA LEU A 643 -40.94 -13.77 21.95
C LEU A 643 -42.25 -13.00 21.75
N ASN A 644 -43.03 -13.37 20.74
CA ASN A 644 -44.34 -12.75 20.50
C ASN A 644 -45.30 -12.99 21.68
N ALA A 645 -45.30 -14.19 22.27
CA ALA A 645 -46.11 -14.49 23.46
C ALA A 645 -45.71 -13.63 24.67
N ALA A 646 -44.42 -13.35 24.84
CA ALA A 646 -43.93 -12.44 25.88
C ALA A 646 -44.39 -10.99 25.64
N PHE A 647 -44.35 -10.51 24.39
CA PHE A 647 -44.91 -9.19 24.04
C PHE A 647 -46.42 -9.12 24.23
N LEU A 648 -47.16 -10.20 23.91
CA LEU A 648 -48.60 -10.28 24.18
C LEU A 648 -48.89 -10.23 25.68
N ALA A 649 -48.10 -10.92 26.51
CA ALA A 649 -48.21 -10.86 27.96
C ALA A 649 -47.99 -9.43 28.48
N ALA A 650 -46.92 -8.76 28.03
CA ALA A 650 -46.61 -7.39 28.40
C ALA A 650 -47.69 -6.39 27.96
N ARG A 651 -48.24 -6.55 26.74
CA ARG A 651 -49.35 -5.71 26.24
C ARG A 651 -50.63 -5.86 27.06
N ALA A 652 -50.91 -7.07 27.52
CA ALA A 652 -52.10 -7.38 28.31
C ALA A 652 -51.92 -7.09 29.81
N ASP A 653 -50.77 -6.52 30.22
CA ASP A 653 -50.36 -6.35 31.62
C ASP A 653 -50.47 -7.67 32.43
N SER A 654 -50.25 -8.79 31.74
CA SER A 654 -50.30 -10.13 32.34
C SER A 654 -49.00 -10.38 33.11
N PRO A 655 -49.08 -10.87 34.36
CA PRO A 655 -47.90 -11.11 35.17
C PRO A 655 -47.06 -12.29 34.66
N LYS A 656 -47.61 -13.15 33.79
CA LYS A 656 -46.94 -14.35 33.27
C LYS A 656 -47.30 -14.63 31.81
N VAL A 657 -46.38 -15.29 31.10
CA VAL A 657 -46.65 -15.92 29.80
C VAL A 657 -47.43 -17.22 30.03
N THR A 658 -48.65 -17.31 29.51
CA THR A 658 -49.54 -18.46 29.67
C THR A 658 -49.69 -19.25 28.36
N MET A 659 -50.18 -20.49 28.45
CA MET A 659 -50.46 -21.33 27.27
C MET A 659 -51.36 -20.65 26.24
N ALA A 660 -52.35 -19.86 26.68
CA ALA A 660 -53.27 -19.14 25.79
C ALA A 660 -52.53 -18.10 24.92
N LEU A 661 -51.60 -17.34 25.52
CA LEU A 661 -50.79 -16.33 24.80
C LEU A 661 -49.82 -17.00 23.82
N ILE A 662 -49.27 -18.16 24.18
CA ILE A 662 -48.43 -18.96 23.28
C ILE A 662 -49.24 -19.45 22.09
N PHE A 663 -50.47 -19.95 22.28
CA PHE A 663 -51.32 -20.38 21.18
C PHE A 663 -51.74 -19.22 20.27
N GLU A 664 -52.05 -18.05 20.83
CA GLU A 664 -52.33 -16.85 20.03
C GLU A 664 -51.13 -16.45 19.15
N ALA A 665 -49.93 -16.43 19.73
CA ALA A 665 -48.68 -16.19 18.99
C ALA A 665 -48.41 -17.29 17.95
N MET A 666 -48.68 -18.55 18.28
CA MET A 666 -48.50 -19.69 17.40
C MET A 666 -49.46 -19.64 16.20
N HIS A 667 -50.72 -19.28 16.39
CA HIS A 667 -51.66 -19.06 15.29
C HIS A 667 -51.15 -18.00 14.31
N SER A 668 -50.60 -16.91 14.83
CA SER A 668 -50.04 -15.83 14.02
C SER A 668 -48.82 -16.31 13.20
N GLU A 669 -47.93 -17.09 13.81
CA GLU A 669 -46.76 -17.66 13.12
C GLU A 669 -47.17 -18.73 12.09
N PHE A 670 -48.16 -19.58 12.37
CA PHE A 670 -48.67 -20.56 11.41
C PHE A 670 -49.30 -19.89 10.17
N ARG A 671 -50.07 -18.80 10.37
CA ARG A 671 -50.61 -17.99 9.27
C ARG A 671 -49.48 -17.36 8.44
N LYS A 672 -48.43 -16.85 9.09
CA LYS A 672 -47.26 -16.29 8.40
C LYS A 672 -46.50 -17.34 7.58
N LEU A 673 -46.49 -18.59 8.03
CA LEU A 673 -45.83 -19.72 7.35
C LEU A 673 -46.74 -20.43 6.33
N ASP A 674 -47.95 -19.91 6.08
CA ASP A 674 -48.98 -20.56 5.24
C ASP A 674 -49.25 -22.03 5.62
N LYS A 675 -49.12 -22.37 6.91
CA LYS A 675 -49.39 -23.71 7.43
C LYS A 675 -50.86 -23.86 7.82
N PRO A 676 -51.50 -25.01 7.52
CA PRO A 676 -52.88 -25.25 7.92
C PRO A 676 -52.99 -25.30 9.45
N VAL A 677 -53.98 -24.60 9.99
CA VAL A 677 -54.27 -24.55 11.42
C VAL A 677 -55.39 -25.55 11.71
N ASN A 678 -55.08 -26.63 12.44
CA ASN A 678 -56.08 -27.56 12.92
C ASN A 678 -56.60 -27.10 14.29
N GLU A 679 -57.75 -26.43 14.34
CA GLU A 679 -58.31 -25.86 15.59
C GLU A 679 -58.47 -26.88 16.74
N ALA A 680 -58.59 -28.18 16.44
CA ALA A 680 -58.67 -29.23 17.46
C ALA A 680 -57.36 -29.40 18.27
N GLU A 681 -56.20 -29.12 17.66
CA GLU A 681 -54.87 -29.23 18.30
C GLU A 681 -54.55 -28.02 19.20
N PHE A 682 -55.20 -26.88 18.94
CA PHE A 682 -55.03 -25.63 19.68
C PHE A 682 -56.01 -25.49 20.86
N ARG A 683 -56.91 -26.45 21.08
CA ARG A 683 -57.76 -26.48 22.28
C ARG A 683 -56.91 -26.83 23.50
N ILE A 684 -56.94 -25.97 24.51
CA ILE A 684 -56.41 -26.28 25.83
C ILE A 684 -57.22 -27.48 26.34
N VAL A 685 -56.60 -28.65 26.42
CA VAL A 685 -57.17 -29.76 27.17
C VAL A 685 -57.03 -29.36 28.62
N GLU A 686 -58.13 -28.99 29.27
CA GLU A 686 -58.17 -28.83 30.72
C GLU A 686 -57.65 -30.14 31.33
N ILE A 687 -56.44 -30.09 31.90
CA ILE A 687 -55.93 -31.18 32.72
C ILE A 687 -56.90 -31.29 33.89
N ALA A 688 -57.71 -32.35 33.88
CA ALA A 688 -58.62 -32.69 34.96
C ALA A 688 -57.83 -32.85 36.26
N GLY A 689 -57.80 -31.80 37.08
CA GLY A 689 -57.01 -31.83 38.32
C GLY A 689 -56.90 -30.52 39.10
N ALA A 690 -57.83 -29.57 38.97
CA ALA A 690 -57.96 -28.47 39.91
C ALA A 690 -59.45 -28.18 40.16
N LYS A 691 -60.07 -28.99 41.04
CA LYS A 691 -61.31 -28.62 41.70
C LYS A 691 -61.01 -28.27 43.15
N SER A 692 -61.48 -27.07 43.52
CA SER A 692 -61.64 -26.44 44.83
C SER A 692 -60.39 -26.13 45.65
#